data_AF-A0A0K1EMH3-F1
#
_entry.id   AF-A0A0K1EMH3-F1
#
_cell.length_a   1.000
_cell.length_b   1.000
_cell.length_c   1.000
_cell.angle_alpha   90.00
_cell.angle_beta   90.00
_cell.angle_gamma   90.00
#
_symmetry.space_group_name_H-M   'P 1'
#
loop_
_entity.id
_entity.type
_entity.pdbx_description
1 polymer ?
#
loop_
_entity_poly.entity_id
_entity_poly.type
_entity_poly.pdbx_seq_one_letter_code
_entity_poly.pdbx_strand_id
1 'polypeptide(L)'
;MIRRSLYLISALTTGFTLMACGGDDGDGSSTTSTSTNVGGGGQGGDGGQGGDGGQGGDGGQGGGTVEGCGNGAISGSEGCDDGNTNSGDGCSASCTVEEGYACSGEPSVCGPACGDGLIVGAEGCDDGNTTAGDGCSPTCTVEPGHTCSGEPSVCAAVCGDGLVAAGEGCDDGNTTAGDGCSPTCTVESGFTCSGEPSTCSTACGDGIVAASEACDDGNNTNNDGCSALCLVEPGYTCTNASGSPSQCTTTCGDGIVIAGVEACDDGNTMGGDGCSSSCTVEANYTCSNAPNMPSVCVAGCGNGIISGGEQCDDGNMVNGDGCSSSCTLEPGFTCAGVPSNCCFNEVEPNNSSATANGPLAVGAKVCAAITPAVDLDFFSFVLPTAGDITVETLLGSGLPGTCPSSIDTVIRLYGPDGTTEIANNDNKANGDFCSRIDPVSHPAVRNRPAGTYYVRVEDWGNDTTIASYRLSVKATVCGNGIVEGTEKCDGGPGCSATCQLASPGPGQSLATATPFPGCNITPNSNARVDVPSCFPQVGGVHWYSYSTGNGLLSLTANAAGAVALYNNVGEELGCFPDVTQAPLGSLTTAGGTVYVAVAVPTAINCLTFNQMPYTGVGKNATDINITFNTPPTFDYGMTVGNNAIYLGTSTEVYRFPKTGNSTSEEFGTDEGVQFSHLGYDLQYASGNLISASKSASASTSRLIRVYAESSNMWGPTSWDLTPSYPTSAPFYTITYDGAVLIGATRTTQGSVQFYSVSATSPGTPVSLGSNPTVGYVVGLAADSQYFYVAGVGSVGKGVFRISRANVTAPAVRIAKLETSTQHNSLVVDNTNNANYLYVRADGETHVVASPGGTAIHGGALSKLGTSSDFAMTYDPATNAIFFLESESAGVARIYRLQ
;
A
#
# COMPACT_ATOMS: atom_id res chain seq x y z
N MET A 1 0.89 -41.35 -19.31
CA MET A 1 1.18 -41.71 -17.91
C MET A 1 1.33 -40.42 -17.13
N ILE A 2 0.24 -39.98 -16.51
CA ILE A 2 0.13 -38.75 -15.73
C ILE A 2 -0.63 -39.19 -14.47
N ARG A 3 -0.06 -39.01 -13.27
CA ARG A 3 -0.79 -39.16 -12.01
C ARG A 3 -0.88 -37.80 -11.34
N ARG A 4 -2.05 -37.17 -11.51
CA ARG A 4 -2.58 -36.14 -10.62
C ARG A 4 -3.29 -36.85 -9.47
N SER A 5 -2.99 -36.48 -8.24
CA SER A 5 -3.79 -36.84 -7.07
C SER A 5 -4.64 -35.64 -6.67
N LEU A 6 -5.95 -35.90 -6.57
CA LEU A 6 -7.02 -35.02 -6.08
C LEU A 6 -7.54 -35.62 -4.76
N TYR A 7 -8.29 -34.79 -3.99
CA TYR A 7 -9.07 -35.07 -2.77
C TYR A 7 -8.31 -34.89 -1.43
N LEU A 8 -8.91 -34.35 -0.35
CA LEU A 8 -10.32 -34.36 0.07
C LEU A 8 -10.57 -33.25 1.13
N ILE A 9 -11.69 -32.53 1.04
CA ILE A 9 -12.27 -31.70 2.12
C ILE A 9 -13.22 -32.61 2.92
N SER A 10 -13.11 -32.62 4.24
CA SER A 10 -14.15 -33.16 5.13
C SER A 10 -14.15 -32.44 6.47
N ALA A 11 -15.34 -31.90 6.80
CA ALA A 11 -15.67 -31.19 8.02
C ALA A 11 -15.53 -32.05 9.30
N LEU A 12 -15.14 -31.42 10.40
CA LEU A 12 -15.33 -31.94 11.75
C LEU A 12 -16.11 -30.93 12.60
N THR A 13 -17.29 -31.37 13.05
CA THR A 13 -18.08 -30.83 14.15
C THR A 13 -17.54 -31.33 15.48
N THR A 14 -17.31 -30.43 16.44
CA THR A 14 -17.36 -30.75 17.89
C THR A 14 -17.78 -29.50 18.65
N GLY A 15 -18.93 -29.57 19.30
CA GLY A 15 -19.38 -28.57 20.26
C GLY A 15 -18.69 -28.74 21.61
N PHE A 16 -18.56 -27.65 22.35
CA PHE A 16 -18.38 -27.67 23.79
C PHE A 16 -19.14 -26.52 24.44
N THR A 17 -19.81 -26.91 25.53
CA THR A 17 -20.84 -26.25 26.31
C THR A 17 -20.31 -25.03 27.08
N LEU A 18 -21.04 -23.91 27.04
CA LEU A 18 -20.84 -22.79 27.97
C LEU A 18 -21.86 -22.89 29.11
N MET A 19 -21.34 -22.82 30.33
CA MET A 19 -22.08 -22.90 31.59
C MET A 19 -22.51 -21.49 32.01
N ALA A 20 -23.78 -21.33 32.35
CA ALA A 20 -24.39 -20.09 32.82
C ALA A 20 -24.54 -20.07 34.35
N CYS A 21 -24.38 -18.87 34.92
CA CYS A 21 -25.06 -18.33 36.11
C CYS A 21 -25.33 -16.85 35.75
N GLY A 22 -26.47 -16.19 35.93
CA GLY A 22 -27.73 -16.52 36.61
C GLY A 22 -28.13 -15.37 37.56
N GLY A 23 -29.17 -14.59 37.18
CA GLY A 23 -30.09 -13.77 38.00
C GLY A 23 -29.61 -12.39 38.53
N ASP A 24 -30.42 -11.34 38.70
CA ASP A 24 -31.89 -11.18 38.57
C ASP A 24 -32.30 -9.69 38.32
N ASP A 25 -33.43 -9.58 37.62
CA ASP A 25 -34.52 -8.57 37.51
C ASP A 25 -34.60 -7.32 38.41
N GLY A 26 -35.18 -6.23 37.86
CA GLY A 26 -35.83 -5.17 38.66
C GLY A 26 -36.21 -3.86 37.98
N ASP A 27 -37.40 -3.84 37.36
CA ASP A 27 -38.17 -2.76 36.71
C ASP A 27 -38.50 -1.53 37.59
N GLY A 28 -38.83 -0.37 36.99
CA GLY A 28 -39.48 0.74 37.72
C GLY A 28 -39.39 2.17 37.14
N SER A 29 -40.30 2.49 36.22
CA SER A 29 -40.56 3.80 35.60
C SER A 29 -41.19 4.88 36.53
N SER A 30 -40.80 6.14 36.28
CA SER A 30 -41.46 7.47 36.37
C SER A 30 -42.49 7.81 37.48
N THR A 31 -42.38 9.02 38.05
CA THR A 31 -43.34 10.15 37.85
C THR A 31 -43.10 11.37 38.79
N THR A 32 -43.06 12.55 38.16
CA THR A 32 -43.67 13.86 38.53
C THR A 32 -43.28 14.64 39.81
N SER A 33 -42.54 15.73 39.58
CA SER A 33 -42.88 17.16 39.82
C SER A 33 -43.63 17.61 41.08
N THR A 34 -43.08 18.60 41.80
CA THR A 34 -43.64 19.98 41.86
C THR A 34 -42.71 20.96 42.61
N SER A 35 -42.54 22.15 42.01
CA SER A 35 -41.90 23.34 42.57
C SER A 35 -42.87 24.20 43.38
N THR A 36 -42.34 25.03 44.29
CA THR A 36 -42.73 26.41 44.72
C THR A 36 -42.29 26.59 46.20
N ASN A 37 -41.81 27.71 46.75
CA ASN A 37 -41.87 29.13 46.39
C ASN A 37 -40.84 29.95 47.24
N VAL A 38 -40.30 31.02 46.64
CA VAL A 38 -40.08 32.40 47.16
C VAL A 38 -39.23 32.65 48.44
N GLY A 39 -38.13 33.41 48.25
CA GLY A 39 -37.97 34.73 48.91
C GLY A 39 -36.68 35.03 49.67
N GLY A 40 -35.87 35.97 49.14
CA GLY A 40 -35.38 37.11 49.95
C GLY A 40 -33.86 37.34 50.10
N GLY A 41 -33.34 38.37 49.41
CA GLY A 41 -32.28 39.33 49.83
C GLY A 41 -30.82 38.83 49.89
N GLY A 42 -29.78 39.51 49.41
CA GLY A 42 -29.60 40.91 48.99
C GLY A 42 -28.53 41.62 49.84
N GLN A 43 -27.38 41.94 49.20
CA GLN A 43 -26.37 42.99 49.52
C GLN A 43 -25.44 42.79 50.74
N GLY A 44 -24.15 43.18 50.74
CA GLY A 44 -23.32 43.93 49.80
C GLY A 44 -22.49 45.05 50.50
N GLY A 45 -21.19 45.15 50.19
CA GLY A 45 -20.27 46.32 50.36
C GLY A 45 -19.77 46.64 51.78
N ASP A 46 -18.62 47.28 52.04
CA ASP A 46 -17.55 47.87 51.21
C ASP A 46 -16.38 48.30 52.14
N GLY A 47 -15.18 48.48 51.57
CA GLY A 47 -14.10 49.40 52.03
C GLY A 47 -13.00 48.78 52.89
N GLY A 48 -11.70 49.08 52.76
CA GLY A 48 -10.98 50.06 51.95
C GLY A 48 -9.64 50.40 52.65
N GLN A 49 -8.55 50.42 51.87
CA GLN A 49 -7.25 51.12 52.03
C GLN A 49 -6.34 50.88 53.26
N GLY A 50 -5.15 50.29 52.98
CA GLY A 50 -3.83 50.95 53.05
C GLY A 50 -3.14 51.17 54.42
N GLY A 51 -1.84 50.84 54.48
CA GLY A 51 -0.90 51.48 55.42
C GLY A 51 0.25 50.61 55.94
N ASP A 52 1.48 50.99 55.59
CA ASP A 52 2.78 50.47 56.02
C ASP A 52 3.03 50.49 57.54
N GLY A 53 4.02 49.73 58.00
CA GLY A 53 4.80 50.10 59.19
C GLY A 53 5.37 48.94 60.00
N GLY A 54 6.61 48.54 59.69
CA GLY A 54 7.45 47.78 60.61
C GLY A 54 8.25 48.69 61.53
N GLN A 55 8.32 48.36 62.83
CA GLN A 55 9.44 48.70 63.72
C GLN A 55 9.41 47.84 65.01
N GLY A 56 10.49 47.06 65.20
CA GLY A 56 11.28 46.94 66.43
C GLY A 56 10.75 46.14 67.64
N GLY A 57 11.60 45.25 68.18
CA GLY A 57 11.66 45.01 69.63
C GLY A 57 12.06 43.61 70.11
N ASP A 58 13.34 43.48 70.45
CA ASP A 58 14.12 42.41 71.11
C ASP A 58 13.51 41.52 72.23
N GLY A 59 14.11 40.33 72.34
CA GLY A 59 14.40 39.58 73.58
C GLY A 59 13.75 38.19 73.65
N GLY A 60 14.41 37.04 73.80
CA GLY A 60 15.78 36.67 74.15
C GLY A 60 15.74 35.45 75.09
N GLN A 61 16.51 34.38 74.81
CA GLN A 61 17.29 33.53 75.75
C GLN A 61 17.57 32.10 75.22
N GLY A 62 18.86 31.81 74.97
CA GLY A 62 19.55 30.68 75.61
C GLY A 62 19.59 29.31 74.90
N GLY A 63 20.54 29.13 73.99
CA GLY A 63 21.11 27.83 73.58
C GLY A 63 22.58 28.03 73.21
N GLY A 64 23.49 27.27 73.81
CA GLY A 64 24.94 27.56 73.83
C GLY A 64 25.61 27.61 72.45
N THR A 65 26.62 28.47 72.32
CA THR A 65 27.54 28.50 71.19
C THR A 65 28.24 27.14 71.06
N VAL A 66 28.00 26.43 69.96
CA VAL A 66 28.78 25.23 69.63
C VAL A 66 30.20 25.69 69.29
N GLU A 67 31.18 25.25 70.08
CA GLU A 67 32.59 25.64 69.95
C GLU A 67 33.16 24.98 68.68
N GLY A 68 33.10 25.70 67.56
CA GLY A 68 33.50 25.15 66.26
C GLY A 68 32.75 25.76 65.08
N CYS A 69 31.51 26.18 65.30
CA CYS A 69 30.59 26.52 64.22
C CYS A 69 31.09 27.60 63.25
N GLY A 70 31.03 27.30 61.95
CA GLY A 70 31.45 28.17 60.85
C GLY A 70 32.92 28.02 60.46
N ASN A 71 33.54 26.89 60.82
CA ASN A 71 34.95 26.61 60.49
C ASN A 71 35.12 25.74 59.23
N GLY A 72 34.02 25.29 58.64
CA GLY A 72 33.94 24.44 57.45
C GLY A 72 34.11 22.94 57.72
N ALA A 73 34.06 22.50 58.98
CA ALA A 73 34.22 21.11 59.38
C ALA A 73 33.13 20.71 60.39
N ILE A 74 32.37 19.64 60.09
CA ILE A 74 31.33 19.14 61.00
C ILE A 74 32.01 18.40 62.16
N SER A 75 31.96 18.96 63.36
CA SER A 75 32.62 18.43 64.55
C SER A 75 31.71 18.37 65.79
N GLY A 76 31.86 17.32 66.62
CA GLY A 76 31.08 17.22 67.87
C GLY A 76 29.57 17.04 67.66
N SER A 77 28.75 17.99 68.14
CA SER A 77 27.28 17.98 68.11
C SER A 77 26.68 18.84 66.99
N GLU A 78 27.48 19.25 66.00
CA GLU A 78 27.07 20.06 64.85
C GLU A 78 26.23 19.23 63.86
N GLY A 79 25.10 19.76 63.41
CA GLY A 79 24.25 19.17 62.37
C GLY A 79 24.63 19.59 60.95
N CYS A 80 25.36 20.70 60.82
CA CYS A 80 25.94 21.27 59.59
C CYS A 80 27.06 22.24 59.97
N ASP A 81 27.96 22.58 59.04
CA ASP A 81 28.92 23.69 59.15
C ASP A 81 29.28 24.19 57.74
N ASP A 82 28.70 25.31 57.32
CA ASP A 82 28.84 25.87 55.97
C ASP A 82 30.02 26.86 55.84
N GLY A 83 30.94 26.85 56.81
CA GLY A 83 32.11 27.72 56.82
C GLY A 83 31.80 29.16 57.20
N ASN A 84 30.60 29.45 57.70
CA ASN A 84 30.25 30.76 58.24
C ASN A 84 29.26 30.66 59.43
N THR A 85 28.84 31.80 59.99
CA THR A 85 27.91 31.84 61.14
C THR A 85 26.70 32.73 60.85
N ASN A 86 26.37 32.91 59.57
CA ASN A 86 25.15 33.58 59.17
C ASN A 86 23.99 32.63 59.44
N SER A 87 22.79 33.19 59.50
CA SER A 87 21.55 32.42 59.54
C SER A 87 20.72 32.82 58.33
N GLY A 88 19.96 31.88 57.79
CA GLY A 88 19.18 32.03 56.57
C GLY A 88 19.88 31.54 55.29
N ASP A 89 21.03 30.89 55.39
CA ASP A 89 21.75 30.20 54.30
C ASP A 89 21.71 28.66 54.45
N GLY A 90 20.92 28.15 55.40
CA GLY A 90 20.62 26.74 55.58
C GLY A 90 21.38 26.07 56.72
N CYS A 91 22.41 26.72 57.25
CA CYS A 91 23.08 26.30 58.48
C CYS A 91 23.10 27.44 59.50
N SER A 92 22.46 27.26 60.66
CA SER A 92 22.32 28.34 61.62
C SER A 92 23.65 28.74 62.26
N ALA A 93 23.70 29.92 62.88
CA ALA A 93 24.82 30.36 63.72
C ALA A 93 25.13 29.44 64.93
N SER A 94 24.26 28.45 65.20
CA SER A 94 24.46 27.39 66.20
C SER A 94 24.75 26.01 65.58
N CYS A 95 25.05 25.96 64.28
CA CYS A 95 25.36 24.77 63.50
C CYS A 95 24.28 23.70 63.57
N THR A 96 23.03 24.17 63.48
CA THR A 96 21.85 23.33 63.27
C THR A 96 21.34 23.59 61.86
N VAL A 97 20.98 22.53 61.15
CA VAL A 97 20.30 22.66 59.85
C VAL A 97 19.04 23.49 60.07
N GLU A 98 18.87 24.54 59.27
CA GLU A 98 17.72 25.43 59.36
C GLU A 98 16.48 24.72 58.79
N GLU A 99 15.30 25.06 59.31
CA GLU A 99 14.02 24.51 58.82
C GLU A 99 13.83 24.85 57.34
N GLY A 100 13.45 23.87 56.51
CA GLY A 100 13.35 24.02 55.06
C GLY A 100 14.66 23.78 54.28
N TYR A 101 15.78 23.42 54.94
CA TYR A 101 17.06 23.21 54.28
C TYR A 101 17.60 21.79 54.44
N ALA A 102 18.30 21.31 53.40
CA ALA A 102 19.04 20.07 53.41
C ALA A 102 20.54 20.38 53.19
N CYS A 103 21.36 20.03 54.17
CA CYS A 103 22.81 20.23 54.13
C CYS A 103 23.55 18.93 53.84
N SER A 104 24.56 18.97 52.97
CA SER A 104 25.43 17.83 52.70
C SER A 104 26.89 18.25 52.46
N GLY A 105 27.84 17.37 52.79
CA GLY A 105 29.27 17.63 52.61
C GLY A 105 29.98 18.28 53.80
N GLU A 106 31.29 18.44 53.68
CA GLU A 106 32.18 19.08 54.65
C GLU A 106 33.23 19.92 53.87
N PRO A 107 33.14 21.26 53.86
CA PRO A 107 32.09 22.11 54.46
C PRO A 107 30.69 21.79 53.96
N SER A 108 29.68 21.94 54.81
CA SER A 108 28.27 21.74 54.46
C SER A 108 27.85 22.71 53.37
N VAL A 109 27.30 22.15 52.28
CA VAL A 109 26.58 22.91 51.28
C VAL A 109 25.11 22.69 51.54
N CYS A 110 24.43 23.76 51.95
CA CYS A 110 23.01 23.73 52.26
C CYS A 110 22.21 24.29 51.08
N GLY A 111 21.18 23.55 50.69
CA GLY A 111 20.20 23.97 49.70
C GLY A 111 18.79 23.84 50.26
N PRO A 112 17.82 24.58 49.73
CA PRO A 112 16.41 24.39 50.06
C PRO A 112 15.97 22.92 49.83
N ALA A 113 15.14 22.39 50.73
CA ALA A 113 14.73 21.00 50.77
C ALA A 113 13.41 20.78 50.05
N CYS A 114 13.47 20.47 48.76
CA CYS A 114 12.26 20.36 47.97
C CYS A 114 11.31 19.22 48.36
N GLY A 115 10.03 19.55 48.49
CA GLY A 115 8.91 18.66 48.77
C GLY A 115 8.51 18.60 50.25
N ASP A 116 8.94 19.56 51.06
CA ASP A 116 8.59 19.66 52.48
C ASP A 116 7.43 20.64 52.76
N GLY A 117 6.96 21.32 51.72
CA GLY A 117 5.84 22.25 51.73
C GLY A 117 6.20 23.67 52.17
N LEU A 118 7.49 23.98 52.34
CA LEU A 118 7.98 25.31 52.68
C LEU A 118 8.63 25.96 51.45
N ILE A 119 8.52 27.29 51.32
CA ILE A 119 9.24 28.01 50.26
C ILE A 119 10.34 28.84 50.90
N VAL A 120 11.58 28.33 50.89
CA VAL A 120 12.74 28.99 51.47
C VAL A 120 13.85 29.23 50.45
N GLY A 121 14.65 30.28 50.68
CA GLY A 121 15.81 30.58 49.85
C GLY A 121 15.46 30.86 48.38
N ALA A 122 15.90 29.98 47.47
CA ALA A 122 15.79 30.14 46.01
C ALA A 122 14.66 29.31 45.36
N GLU A 123 13.79 28.70 46.16
CA GLU A 123 12.67 27.90 45.66
C GLU A 123 11.65 28.78 44.92
N GLY A 124 11.21 28.30 43.76
CA GLY A 124 10.12 28.91 42.99
C GLY A 124 8.74 28.37 43.38
N CYS A 125 8.68 27.18 43.98
CA CYS A 125 7.49 26.51 44.50
C CYS A 125 7.93 25.37 45.43
N ASP A 126 7.02 24.86 46.25
CA ASP A 126 7.13 23.57 46.97
C ASP A 126 5.72 23.08 47.30
N ASP A 127 5.22 22.06 46.59
CA ASP A 127 3.86 21.54 46.75
C ASP A 127 3.74 20.39 47.78
N GLY A 128 4.77 20.22 48.61
CA GLY A 128 4.83 19.20 49.66
C GLY A 128 5.13 17.81 49.13
N ASN A 129 5.61 17.68 47.89
CA ASN A 129 6.07 16.42 47.33
C ASN A 129 7.19 16.59 46.28
N THR A 130 7.67 15.49 45.68
CA THR A 130 8.76 15.49 44.67
C THR A 130 8.36 14.76 43.39
N THR A 131 7.06 14.66 43.12
CA THR A 131 6.52 14.11 41.88
C THR A 131 6.75 15.15 40.78
N ALA A 132 7.14 14.71 39.59
CA ALA A 132 7.23 15.62 38.44
C ALA A 132 5.90 15.59 37.67
N GLY A 133 5.50 16.74 37.11
CA GLY A 133 4.30 16.89 36.31
C GLY A 133 3.03 17.20 37.10
N ASP A 134 3.13 17.74 38.32
CA ASP A 134 2.00 18.22 39.13
C ASP A 134 2.02 19.73 39.36
N GLY A 135 3.00 20.45 38.81
CA GLY A 135 3.16 21.87 39.09
C GLY A 135 4.54 22.29 39.53
N CYS A 136 5.13 21.50 40.42
CA CYS A 136 6.37 21.82 41.07
C CYS A 136 7.38 20.71 40.87
N SER A 137 8.44 21.00 40.12
CA SER A 137 9.45 20.00 39.79
C SER A 137 10.15 19.47 41.06
N PRO A 138 10.81 18.29 40.98
CA PRO A 138 11.60 17.74 42.09
C PRO A 138 12.79 18.61 42.54
N THR A 139 13.06 19.72 41.85
CA THR A 139 14.08 20.71 42.17
C THR A 139 13.48 22.06 42.58
N CYS A 140 12.18 22.09 42.94
CA CYS A 140 11.44 23.25 43.44
C CYS A 140 11.47 24.45 42.50
N THR A 141 11.42 24.13 41.20
CA THR A 141 11.15 25.09 40.13
C THR A 141 9.74 24.86 39.62
N VAL A 142 9.00 25.94 39.38
CA VAL A 142 7.67 25.89 38.75
C VAL A 142 7.84 25.25 37.38
N GLU A 143 7.05 24.21 37.11
CA GLU A 143 7.12 23.50 35.84
C GLU A 143 6.54 24.38 34.70
N PRO A 144 7.05 24.24 33.46
CA PRO A 144 6.48 24.93 32.32
C PRO A 144 4.98 24.65 32.17
N GLY A 145 4.17 25.67 31.91
CA GLY A 145 2.71 25.56 31.79
C GLY A 145 1.96 25.62 33.12
N HIS A 146 2.65 25.86 34.24
CA HIS A 146 2.05 25.89 35.56
C HIS A 146 2.26 27.23 36.27
N THR A 147 1.28 27.61 37.09
CA THR A 147 1.40 28.72 38.05
C THR A 147 1.19 28.17 39.45
N CYS A 148 2.17 28.41 40.32
CA CYS A 148 2.15 27.96 41.70
C CYS A 148 1.97 29.15 42.64
N SER A 149 1.14 29.00 43.67
CA SER A 149 0.96 30.02 44.71
C SER A 149 0.67 29.40 46.07
N GLY A 150 1.05 30.10 47.14
CA GLY A 150 0.89 29.63 48.52
C GLY A 150 2.08 28.82 49.04
N GLU A 151 2.02 28.48 50.33
CA GLU A 151 2.99 27.66 51.05
C GLU A 151 2.19 26.72 51.97
N PRO A 152 2.10 25.41 51.66
CA PRO A 152 2.63 24.73 50.47
C PRO A 152 2.04 25.27 49.16
N SER A 153 2.83 25.21 48.09
CA SER A 153 2.43 25.62 46.75
C SER A 153 1.25 24.80 46.26
N VAL A 154 0.22 25.48 45.78
CA VAL A 154 -0.84 24.89 44.97
C VAL A 154 -0.60 25.33 43.54
N CYS A 155 -0.33 24.36 42.67
CA CYS A 155 -0.02 24.60 41.27
C CYS A 155 -1.22 24.27 40.38
N ALA A 156 -1.45 25.12 39.38
CA ALA A 156 -2.51 24.93 38.39
C ALA A 156 -1.97 25.11 36.98
N ALA A 157 -2.46 24.27 36.07
CA ALA A 157 -2.22 24.40 34.64
C ALA A 157 -2.79 25.71 34.10
N VAL A 158 -2.04 26.33 33.20
CA VAL A 158 -2.39 27.61 32.59
C VAL A 158 -2.96 27.36 31.21
N CYS A 159 -4.29 27.31 31.15
CA CYS A 159 -4.97 27.10 29.88
C CYS A 159 -4.80 28.29 28.93
N GLY A 160 -4.48 27.98 27.68
CA GLY A 160 -4.31 28.89 26.56
C GLY A 160 -2.88 29.42 26.39
N ASP A 161 -1.88 28.72 26.93
CA ASP A 161 -0.47 29.09 26.78
C ASP A 161 0.26 28.29 25.67
N GLY A 162 -0.45 27.34 25.06
CA GLY A 162 0.00 26.51 23.95
C GLY A 162 0.76 25.25 24.40
N LEU A 163 0.80 24.94 25.69
CA LEU A 163 1.43 23.74 26.25
C LEU A 163 0.34 22.82 26.80
N VAL A 164 0.37 21.52 26.48
CA VAL A 164 -0.60 20.57 27.04
C VAL A 164 -0.02 19.98 28.32
N ALA A 165 -0.30 20.63 29.45
CA ALA A 165 0.24 20.23 30.74
C ALA A 165 -0.56 19.09 31.39
N ALA A 166 -0.03 18.51 32.47
CA ALA A 166 -0.70 17.40 33.14
C ALA A 166 -2.07 17.81 33.72
N GLY A 167 -3.13 17.15 33.26
CA GLY A 167 -4.52 17.47 33.63
C GLY A 167 -5.30 18.21 32.55
N GLU A 168 -4.65 18.66 31.48
CA GLU A 168 -5.30 19.26 30.31
C GLU A 168 -5.60 18.20 29.24
N GLY A 169 -6.76 18.30 28.60
CA GLY A 169 -7.14 17.49 27.45
C GLY A 169 -6.73 18.09 26.11
N CYS A 170 -6.45 19.39 26.07
CA CYS A 170 -5.99 20.18 24.94
C CYS A 170 -5.48 21.54 25.45
N ASP A 171 -4.70 22.25 24.63
CA ASP A 171 -4.39 23.68 24.80
C ASP A 171 -4.05 24.27 23.42
N ASP A 172 -4.98 25.04 22.83
CA ASP A 172 -4.83 25.59 21.48
C ASP A 172 -4.16 26.98 21.43
N GLY A 173 -3.49 27.37 22.52
CA GLY A 173 -2.81 28.64 22.64
C GLY A 173 -3.75 29.82 22.87
N ASN A 174 -5.02 29.56 23.21
CA ASN A 174 -5.96 30.60 23.61
C ASN A 174 -7.05 30.09 24.57
N THR A 175 -7.99 30.97 24.98
CA THR A 175 -9.09 30.64 25.92
C THR A 175 -10.46 30.97 25.34
N THR A 176 -10.56 31.05 24.01
CA THR A 176 -11.83 31.20 23.30
C THR A 176 -12.59 29.87 23.42
N ALA A 177 -13.91 29.93 23.45
CA ALA A 177 -14.75 28.74 23.39
C ALA A 177 -15.31 28.59 21.98
N GLY A 178 -15.45 27.36 21.49
CA GLY A 178 -16.00 27.01 20.19
C GLY A 178 -14.98 26.82 19.06
N ASP A 179 -13.68 26.86 19.35
CA ASP A 179 -12.56 26.55 18.45
C ASP A 179 -11.98 25.14 18.69
N GLY A 180 -12.53 24.39 19.65
CA GLY A 180 -12.28 22.99 19.89
C GLY A 180 -11.55 22.69 21.19
N CYS A 181 -10.91 23.69 21.80
CA CYS A 181 -10.38 23.59 23.16
C CYS A 181 -11.08 24.58 24.08
N SER A 182 -11.66 24.10 25.17
CA SER A 182 -12.44 24.97 26.05
C SER A 182 -11.54 25.91 26.85
N PRO A 183 -12.09 26.98 27.46
CA PRO A 183 -11.34 27.85 28.38
C PRO A 183 -10.82 27.15 29.65
N THR A 184 -11.20 25.88 29.87
CA THR A 184 -10.69 25.03 30.95
C THR A 184 -9.86 23.87 30.42
N CYS A 185 -9.36 23.99 29.18
CA CYS A 185 -8.46 23.04 28.52
C CYS A 185 -9.02 21.61 28.47
N THR A 186 -10.33 21.53 28.24
CA THR A 186 -11.03 20.28 27.92
C THR A 186 -11.42 20.32 26.46
N VAL A 187 -11.22 19.21 25.73
CA VAL A 187 -11.68 19.08 24.35
C VAL A 187 -13.18 19.34 24.29
N GLU A 188 -13.60 20.28 23.44
CA GLU A 188 -15.00 20.62 23.28
C GLU A 188 -15.76 19.50 22.54
N SER A 189 -17.05 19.36 22.83
CA SER A 189 -17.87 18.32 22.17
C SER A 189 -17.95 18.56 20.67
N GLY A 190 -17.73 17.51 19.87
CA GLY A 190 -17.67 17.62 18.41
C GLY A 190 -16.28 17.98 17.85
N PHE A 191 -15.23 17.96 18.68
CA PHE A 191 -13.86 18.26 18.26
C PHE A 191 -12.88 17.15 18.61
N THR A 192 -11.82 17.08 17.81
CA THR A 192 -10.63 16.26 18.05
C THR A 192 -9.43 17.19 18.03
N CYS A 193 -8.65 17.18 19.12
CA CYS A 193 -7.48 18.04 19.27
C CYS A 193 -6.20 17.20 19.30
N SER A 194 -5.16 17.67 18.61
CA SER A 194 -3.84 17.01 18.62
C SER A 194 -2.71 18.01 18.46
N GLY A 195 -1.54 17.68 19.03
CA GLY A 195 -0.35 18.53 19.00
C GLY A 195 -0.20 19.43 20.23
N GLU A 196 0.91 20.15 20.27
CA GLU A 196 1.29 21.14 21.29
C GLU A 196 1.96 22.33 20.57
N PRO A 197 1.27 23.46 20.38
CA PRO A 197 -0.12 23.75 20.74
C PRO A 197 -1.12 22.81 20.05
N SER A 198 -2.22 22.51 20.74
CA SER A 198 -3.32 21.71 20.20
C SER A 198 -3.91 22.38 18.97
N THR A 199 -3.98 21.60 17.90
CA THR A 199 -4.77 21.95 16.72
C THR A 199 -6.04 21.12 16.76
N CYS A 200 -7.18 21.80 16.84
CA CYS A 200 -8.48 21.18 16.94
C CYS A 200 -9.21 21.21 15.60
N SER A 201 -9.77 20.07 15.21
CA SER A 201 -10.62 19.90 14.03
C SER A 201 -11.95 19.29 14.43
N THR A 202 -13.00 19.64 13.70
CA THR A 202 -14.34 19.09 13.94
C THR A 202 -14.35 17.57 13.69
N ALA A 203 -15.10 16.85 14.51
CA ALA A 203 -15.10 15.40 14.58
C ALA A 203 -16.21 14.81 13.71
N CYS A 204 -15.98 14.75 12.41
CA CYS A 204 -17.02 14.32 11.48
C CYS A 204 -17.48 12.87 11.67
N GLY A 205 -18.80 12.68 11.67
CA GLY A 205 -19.51 11.40 11.78
C GLY A 205 -19.96 11.05 13.20
N ASP A 206 -19.93 12.01 14.13
CA ASP A 206 -20.34 11.81 15.52
C ASP A 206 -21.80 12.19 15.79
N GLY A 207 -22.50 12.68 14.76
CA GLY A 207 -23.90 13.10 14.81
C GLY A 207 -24.11 14.50 15.38
N ILE A 208 -23.04 15.29 15.54
CA ILE A 208 -23.06 16.64 16.09
C ILE A 208 -22.42 17.60 15.09
N VAL A 209 -23.23 18.47 14.49
CA VAL A 209 -22.71 19.55 13.65
C VAL A 209 -21.98 20.59 14.51
N ALA A 210 -20.64 20.55 14.50
CA ALA A 210 -19.76 21.44 15.26
C ALA A 210 -19.10 22.51 14.37
N ALA A 211 -19.03 23.75 14.87
CA ALA A 211 -18.43 24.91 14.21
C ALA A 211 -18.71 25.05 12.69
N SER A 212 -17.73 24.70 11.84
CA SER A 212 -17.75 24.92 10.38
C SER A 212 -18.32 23.74 9.57
N GLU A 213 -18.83 22.70 10.23
CA GLU A 213 -19.46 21.58 9.55
C GLU A 213 -20.74 22.00 8.84
N ALA A 214 -20.88 21.59 7.58
CA ALA A 214 -22.08 21.87 6.80
C ALA A 214 -23.20 20.86 7.12
N CYS A 215 -22.81 19.65 7.52
CA CYS A 215 -23.67 18.55 7.97
C CYS A 215 -22.83 17.57 8.81
N ASP A 216 -23.49 16.67 9.51
CA ASP A 216 -22.94 15.46 10.14
C ASP A 216 -24.10 14.47 10.30
N ASP A 217 -24.16 13.41 9.50
CA ASP A 217 -25.26 12.44 9.51
C ASP A 217 -25.01 11.23 10.45
N GLY A 218 -24.02 11.33 11.34
CA GLY A 218 -23.69 10.32 12.33
C GLY A 218 -22.84 9.17 11.80
N ASN A 219 -22.25 9.32 10.61
CA ASN A 219 -21.31 8.37 10.07
C ASN A 219 -20.28 9.02 9.10
N ASN A 220 -19.33 8.23 8.56
CA ASN A 220 -18.27 8.71 7.65
C ASN A 220 -18.35 8.02 6.26
N THR A 221 -19.53 7.53 5.87
CA THR A 221 -19.77 7.01 4.53
C THR A 221 -19.86 8.20 3.58
N ASN A 222 -19.43 8.03 2.33
CA ASN A 222 -19.67 9.04 1.30
C ASN A 222 -20.83 8.56 0.41
N ASN A 223 -21.60 9.49 -0.14
CA ASN A 223 -22.77 9.34 -1.00
C ASN A 223 -24.08 8.95 -0.28
N ASP A 224 -24.23 9.28 1.01
CA ASP A 224 -25.47 9.20 1.78
C ASP A 224 -26.02 10.56 2.20
N GLY A 225 -25.34 11.64 1.82
CA GLY A 225 -25.79 13.02 1.92
C GLY A 225 -24.87 13.91 2.74
N CYS A 226 -24.07 13.34 3.64
CA CYS A 226 -23.00 14.04 4.32
C CYS A 226 -21.67 13.32 4.16
N SER A 227 -20.71 13.96 3.51
CA SER A 227 -19.42 13.33 3.24
C SER A 227 -18.61 13.09 4.52
N ALA A 228 -17.58 12.24 4.44
CA ALA A 228 -16.62 12.00 5.51
C ALA A 228 -15.80 13.25 5.94
N LEU A 229 -15.98 14.38 5.26
CA LEU A 229 -15.40 15.69 5.59
C LEU A 229 -16.47 16.67 6.10
N CYS A 230 -17.67 16.19 6.41
CA CYS A 230 -18.80 16.96 6.93
C CYS A 230 -19.21 18.12 6.02
N LEU A 231 -19.07 17.87 4.72
CA LEU A 231 -19.60 18.70 3.64
C LEU A 231 -20.86 18.03 3.08
N VAL A 232 -21.90 18.84 2.86
CA VAL A 232 -23.12 18.40 2.17
C VAL A 232 -22.73 17.92 0.77
N GLU A 233 -23.13 16.70 0.45
CA GLU A 233 -22.79 16.09 -0.82
C GLU A 233 -23.63 16.67 -1.97
N PRO A 234 -23.08 16.76 -3.19
CA PRO A 234 -23.84 17.27 -4.34
C PRO A 234 -25.17 16.51 -4.56
N GLY A 235 -26.27 17.24 -4.74
CA GLY A 235 -27.62 16.67 -4.94
C GLY A 235 -28.41 16.45 -3.64
N TYR A 236 -27.79 16.68 -2.47
CA TYR A 236 -28.44 16.54 -1.17
C TYR A 236 -28.72 17.90 -0.52
N THR A 237 -29.86 17.98 0.16
CA THR A 237 -30.15 19.06 1.11
C THR A 237 -30.20 18.46 2.51
N CYS A 238 -29.32 18.92 3.40
CA CYS A 238 -29.29 18.47 4.79
C CYS A 238 -29.95 19.49 5.72
N THR A 239 -30.77 19.00 6.66
CA THR A 239 -31.28 19.81 7.77
C THR A 239 -30.55 19.45 9.05
N ASN A 240 -29.91 20.45 9.65
CA ASN A 240 -29.14 20.29 10.88
C ASN A 240 -30.05 20.58 12.08
N ALA A 241 -30.32 19.57 12.90
CA ALA A 241 -31.01 19.73 14.17
C ALA A 241 -29.98 19.77 15.30
N SER A 242 -30.00 20.80 16.15
CA SER A 242 -29.02 20.92 17.24
C SER A 242 -29.05 19.70 18.17
N GLY A 243 -27.94 18.97 18.25
CA GLY A 243 -27.80 17.76 19.06
C GLY A 243 -28.42 16.50 18.45
N SER A 244 -28.60 16.45 17.13
CA SER A 244 -29.04 15.25 16.40
C SER A 244 -28.36 15.16 15.04
N PRO A 245 -28.17 13.93 14.49
CA PRO A 245 -27.61 13.76 13.17
C PRO A 245 -28.40 14.54 12.11
N SER A 246 -27.65 15.08 11.15
CA SER A 246 -28.15 15.80 9.99
C SER A 246 -29.00 14.86 9.15
N GLN A 247 -30.19 15.33 8.78
CA GLN A 247 -31.08 14.58 7.89
C GLN A 247 -30.91 15.10 6.47
N CYS A 248 -30.30 14.30 5.61
CA CYS A 248 -30.04 14.64 4.21
C CYS A 248 -31.07 13.96 3.30
N THR A 249 -31.72 14.75 2.45
CA THR A 249 -32.70 14.27 1.46
C THR A 249 -32.30 14.73 0.07
N THR A 250 -32.58 13.90 -0.94
CA THR A 250 -32.31 14.24 -2.35
C THR A 250 -33.33 15.26 -2.87
N THR A 251 -32.92 16.08 -3.83
CA THR A 251 -33.74 17.16 -4.37
C THR A 251 -34.10 16.86 -5.81
N CYS A 252 -35.29 16.30 -6.02
CA CYS A 252 -35.75 16.01 -7.37
C CYS A 252 -35.94 17.27 -8.23
N GLY A 253 -35.34 17.27 -9.42
CA GLY A 253 -35.38 18.34 -10.41
C GLY A 253 -34.20 19.30 -10.35
N ASP A 254 -33.09 18.91 -9.72
CA ASP A 254 -31.86 19.72 -9.65
C ASP A 254 -30.84 19.38 -10.75
N GLY A 255 -31.13 18.36 -11.55
CA GLY A 255 -30.31 17.89 -12.66
C GLY A 255 -29.16 16.98 -12.23
N ILE A 256 -29.18 16.43 -11.03
CA ILE A 256 -28.15 15.53 -10.50
C ILE A 256 -28.79 14.20 -10.12
N VAL A 257 -28.50 13.13 -10.86
CA VAL A 257 -29.02 11.79 -10.52
C VAL A 257 -28.17 11.12 -9.45
N ILE A 258 -28.80 10.78 -8.32
CA ILE A 258 -28.16 10.01 -7.24
C ILE A 258 -28.39 8.50 -7.43
N ALA A 259 -27.29 7.78 -7.71
CA ALA A 259 -27.32 6.36 -8.02
C ALA A 259 -27.88 5.51 -6.86
N GLY A 260 -28.98 4.78 -7.14
CA GLY A 260 -29.63 3.91 -6.16
C GLY A 260 -30.70 4.60 -5.30
N VAL A 261 -30.85 5.93 -5.41
CA VAL A 261 -31.93 6.68 -4.76
C VAL A 261 -32.92 7.22 -5.81
N GLU A 262 -32.42 7.81 -6.89
CA GLU A 262 -33.23 8.37 -7.97
C GLU A 262 -33.13 7.52 -9.25
N ALA A 263 -34.25 7.32 -9.93
CA ALA A 263 -34.26 6.60 -11.20
C ALA A 263 -33.97 7.53 -12.40
N CYS A 264 -34.23 8.83 -12.24
CA CYS A 264 -33.96 9.91 -13.18
C CYS A 264 -34.00 11.26 -12.43
N ASP A 265 -33.43 12.32 -13.03
CA ASP A 265 -33.60 13.73 -12.65
C ASP A 265 -33.34 14.61 -13.88
N ASP A 266 -34.39 15.07 -14.57
CA ASP A 266 -34.28 15.85 -15.80
C ASP A 266 -34.14 17.37 -15.59
N GLY A 267 -33.75 17.78 -14.37
CA GLY A 267 -33.51 19.18 -14.03
C GLY A 267 -34.78 20.01 -13.86
N ASN A 268 -35.94 19.36 -13.71
CA ASN A 268 -37.19 20.04 -13.37
C ASN A 268 -38.16 19.11 -12.60
N THR A 269 -39.35 19.62 -12.23
CA THR A 269 -40.37 18.86 -11.47
C THR A 269 -41.70 18.74 -12.23
N MET A 270 -41.71 19.04 -13.53
CA MET A 270 -42.85 18.81 -14.41
C MET A 270 -43.00 17.30 -14.62
N GLY A 271 -44.23 16.82 -14.72
CA GLY A 271 -44.49 15.44 -15.14
C GLY A 271 -44.93 15.40 -16.59
N GLY A 272 -44.70 14.28 -17.26
CA GLY A 272 -45.04 14.00 -18.65
C GLY A 272 -43.92 14.17 -19.66
N ASP A 273 -42.73 14.62 -19.24
CA ASP A 273 -41.49 14.78 -20.01
C ASP A 273 -40.50 13.63 -19.82
N GLY A 274 -40.84 12.65 -18.98
CA GLY A 274 -40.16 11.37 -18.86
C GLY A 274 -39.51 11.12 -17.50
N CYS A 275 -39.31 12.16 -16.69
CA CYS A 275 -39.00 12.02 -15.27
C CYS A 275 -40.12 12.61 -14.41
N SER A 276 -40.61 11.84 -13.43
CA SER A 276 -41.71 12.33 -12.59
C SER A 276 -41.22 13.36 -11.58
N SER A 277 -42.15 14.12 -10.99
CA SER A 277 -41.88 15.01 -9.85
C SER A 277 -41.38 14.30 -8.57
N SER A 278 -41.27 12.98 -8.61
CA SER A 278 -40.72 12.12 -7.55
C SER A 278 -39.49 11.33 -8.02
N CYS A 279 -38.86 11.76 -9.11
CA CYS A 279 -37.63 11.20 -9.67
C CYS A 279 -37.73 9.70 -10.00
N THR A 280 -38.92 9.31 -10.45
CA THR A 280 -39.20 8.00 -11.03
C THR A 280 -39.34 8.15 -12.54
N VAL A 281 -38.72 7.24 -13.30
CA VAL A 281 -38.94 7.19 -14.76
C VAL A 281 -40.44 6.98 -15.02
N GLU A 282 -41.03 7.89 -15.79
CA GLU A 282 -42.45 7.83 -16.11
C GLU A 282 -42.74 6.69 -17.09
N ALA A 283 -43.95 6.14 -17.04
CA ALA A 283 -44.33 5.06 -17.93
C ALA A 283 -44.17 5.47 -19.40
N ASN A 284 -43.53 4.60 -20.19
CA ASN A 284 -43.25 4.77 -21.63
C ASN A 284 -42.06 5.70 -21.98
N TYR A 285 -41.20 6.02 -21.02
CA TYR A 285 -39.95 6.75 -21.25
C TYR A 285 -38.73 5.91 -20.87
N THR A 286 -37.62 6.11 -21.58
CA THR A 286 -36.30 5.60 -21.17
C THR A 286 -35.40 6.79 -20.89
N CYS A 287 -34.84 6.86 -19.69
CA CYS A 287 -33.95 7.93 -19.27
C CYS A 287 -32.49 7.47 -19.33
N SER A 288 -31.65 8.28 -19.96
CA SER A 288 -30.20 8.12 -19.92
C SER A 288 -29.64 8.97 -18.78
N ASN A 289 -28.93 8.32 -17.87
CA ASN A 289 -28.39 8.94 -16.66
C ASN A 289 -26.87 9.02 -16.77
N ALA A 290 -26.32 10.24 -16.66
CA ALA A 290 -24.89 10.47 -16.54
C ALA A 290 -24.59 11.06 -15.15
N PRO A 291 -23.49 10.65 -14.47
CA PRO A 291 -23.15 11.18 -13.17
C PRO A 291 -23.01 12.71 -13.21
N ASN A 292 -23.74 13.41 -12.34
CA ASN A 292 -23.75 14.88 -12.23
C ASN A 292 -24.25 15.62 -13.49
N MET A 293 -25.12 15.01 -14.30
CA MET A 293 -25.82 15.69 -15.41
C MET A 293 -27.31 15.35 -15.42
N PRO A 294 -28.17 16.25 -15.95
CA PRO A 294 -29.61 16.00 -16.05
C PRO A 294 -29.90 14.75 -16.90
N SER A 295 -30.84 13.94 -16.43
CA SER A 295 -31.41 12.82 -17.18
C SER A 295 -32.01 13.31 -18.48
N VAL A 296 -31.69 12.60 -19.57
CA VAL A 296 -32.35 12.81 -20.86
C VAL A 296 -33.30 11.65 -21.08
N CYS A 297 -34.60 11.94 -20.97
CA CYS A 297 -35.67 10.96 -21.13
C CYS A 297 -36.29 11.07 -22.53
N VAL A 298 -36.36 9.94 -23.24
CA VAL A 298 -36.93 9.87 -24.60
C VAL A 298 -37.99 8.78 -24.70
N ALA A 299 -39.06 9.09 -25.43
CA ALA A 299 -39.93 8.09 -26.04
C ALA A 299 -39.27 7.66 -27.36
N GLY A 300 -39.07 6.36 -27.59
CA GLY A 300 -38.23 5.92 -28.70
C GLY A 300 -38.61 4.56 -29.29
N CYS A 301 -38.47 4.51 -30.62
CA CYS A 301 -38.60 3.33 -31.46
C CYS A 301 -37.54 2.27 -31.14
N GLY A 302 -37.93 0.99 -31.18
CA GLY A 302 -37.05 -0.15 -30.97
C GLY A 302 -37.09 -0.72 -29.54
N ASN A 303 -38.16 -0.41 -28.79
CA ASN A 303 -38.35 -0.85 -27.41
C ASN A 303 -39.26 -2.10 -27.30
N GLY A 304 -39.77 -2.59 -28.43
CA GLY A 304 -40.63 -3.76 -28.54
C GLY A 304 -42.11 -3.50 -28.24
N ILE A 305 -42.54 -2.25 -28.14
CA ILE A 305 -43.91 -1.85 -27.82
C ILE A 305 -44.38 -0.82 -28.86
N ILE A 306 -45.56 -1.01 -29.45
CA ILE A 306 -46.16 -0.02 -30.37
C ILE A 306 -46.91 1.03 -29.55
N SER A 307 -46.42 2.27 -29.51
CA SER A 307 -47.04 3.40 -28.80
C SER A 307 -46.90 4.73 -29.58
N GLY A 308 -47.54 5.80 -29.12
CA GLY A 308 -47.22 7.16 -29.59
C GLY A 308 -47.37 7.47 -31.10
N GLY A 309 -48.09 6.66 -31.88
CA GLY A 309 -48.26 6.86 -33.33
C GLY A 309 -47.32 6.02 -34.21
N GLU A 310 -46.57 5.09 -33.62
CA GLU A 310 -45.75 4.09 -34.31
C GLU A 310 -46.62 3.14 -35.16
N GLN A 311 -46.11 2.74 -36.33
CA GLN A 311 -46.76 1.76 -37.22
C GLN A 311 -46.30 0.32 -36.96
N CYS A 312 -45.12 0.17 -36.36
CA CYS A 312 -44.48 -1.08 -35.92
C CYS A 312 -43.43 -0.72 -34.84
N ASP A 313 -42.96 -1.71 -34.08
CA ASP A 313 -41.76 -1.66 -33.23
C ASP A 313 -41.29 -3.11 -33.03
N ASP A 314 -40.20 -3.50 -33.68
CA ASP A 314 -39.65 -4.86 -33.68
C ASP A 314 -38.50 -5.07 -32.67
N GLY A 315 -38.37 -4.14 -31.71
CA GLY A 315 -37.42 -4.24 -30.61
C GLY A 315 -35.98 -3.89 -30.98
N ASN A 316 -35.76 -3.25 -32.14
CA ASN A 316 -34.46 -2.70 -32.52
C ASN A 316 -34.60 -1.44 -33.42
N MET A 317 -33.48 -0.83 -33.86
CA MET A 317 -33.49 0.38 -34.73
C MET A 317 -32.77 0.16 -36.08
N VAL A 318 -32.59 -1.09 -36.50
CA VAL A 318 -31.97 -1.44 -37.78
C VAL A 318 -32.97 -1.14 -38.89
N ASN A 319 -32.56 -0.39 -39.91
CA ASN A 319 -33.41 -0.23 -41.09
C ASN A 319 -33.25 -1.44 -42.01
N GLY A 320 -34.31 -1.84 -42.72
CA GLY A 320 -34.30 -2.91 -43.71
C GLY A 320 -34.72 -4.30 -43.20
N ASP A 321 -35.16 -4.42 -41.95
CA ASP A 321 -35.69 -5.64 -41.32
C ASP A 321 -37.23 -5.67 -41.20
N GLY A 322 -37.89 -4.58 -41.63
CA GLY A 322 -39.33 -4.45 -41.70
C GLY A 322 -39.92 -3.37 -40.81
N CYS A 323 -39.19 -2.91 -39.79
CA CYS A 323 -39.54 -1.72 -39.03
C CYS A 323 -38.39 -0.72 -39.01
N SER A 324 -38.57 0.41 -39.68
CA SER A 324 -37.52 1.44 -39.76
C SER A 324 -37.14 1.99 -38.38
N SER A 325 -35.95 2.58 -38.27
CA SER A 325 -35.48 3.36 -37.09
C SER A 325 -36.38 4.52 -36.65
N SER A 326 -37.42 4.84 -37.44
CA SER A 326 -38.46 5.83 -37.11
C SER A 326 -39.83 5.19 -36.85
N CYS A 327 -39.87 3.87 -36.63
CA CYS A 327 -41.05 3.05 -36.35
C CYS A 327 -42.17 3.19 -37.40
N THR A 328 -41.74 3.32 -38.65
CA THR A 328 -42.60 3.23 -39.83
C THR A 328 -42.43 1.88 -40.53
N LEU A 329 -43.54 1.33 -41.03
CA LEU A 329 -43.54 0.05 -41.73
C LEU A 329 -42.76 0.16 -43.05
N GLU A 330 -41.80 -0.73 -43.27
CA GLU A 330 -40.98 -0.68 -44.47
C GLU A 330 -41.69 -1.33 -45.69
N PRO A 331 -41.54 -0.79 -46.91
CA PRO A 331 -42.18 -1.34 -48.10
C PRO A 331 -41.81 -2.80 -48.36
N GLY A 332 -42.82 -3.65 -48.60
CA GLY A 332 -42.64 -5.08 -48.88
C GLY A 332 -42.67 -5.99 -47.63
N PHE A 333 -42.71 -5.40 -46.44
CA PHE A 333 -42.82 -6.13 -45.18
C PHE A 333 -44.25 -6.17 -44.66
N THR A 334 -44.59 -7.26 -43.97
CA THR A 334 -45.81 -7.37 -43.16
C THR A 334 -45.40 -7.60 -41.71
N CYS A 335 -45.86 -6.75 -40.80
CA CYS A 335 -45.58 -6.84 -39.37
C CYS A 335 -46.85 -7.16 -38.58
N ALA A 336 -46.74 -8.03 -37.57
CA ALA A 336 -47.83 -8.36 -36.67
C ALA A 336 -47.32 -8.66 -35.26
N GLY A 337 -48.15 -8.37 -34.24
CA GLY A 337 -47.85 -8.61 -32.83
C GLY A 337 -47.17 -7.43 -32.13
N VAL A 338 -46.93 -7.59 -30.82
CA VAL A 338 -46.16 -6.66 -29.97
C VAL A 338 -45.23 -7.50 -29.09
N PRO A 339 -43.90 -7.47 -29.29
CA PRO A 339 -43.16 -6.76 -30.34
C PRO A 339 -43.59 -7.13 -31.77
N SER A 340 -43.41 -6.20 -32.71
CA SER A 340 -43.74 -6.41 -34.13
C SER A 340 -42.85 -7.49 -34.71
N ASN A 341 -43.44 -8.58 -35.19
CA ASN A 341 -42.71 -9.61 -35.92
C ASN A 341 -42.87 -9.37 -37.43
N CYS A 342 -41.88 -8.70 -38.01
CA CYS A 342 -41.88 -8.33 -39.41
C CYS A 342 -41.28 -9.43 -40.30
N CYS A 343 -41.86 -9.63 -41.48
CA CYS A 343 -41.24 -10.44 -42.53
C CYS A 343 -41.49 -9.84 -43.92
N PHE A 344 -40.47 -9.94 -44.77
CA PHE A 344 -40.52 -9.62 -46.18
C PHE A 344 -41.35 -10.66 -46.92
N ASN A 345 -42.35 -10.23 -47.69
CA ASN A 345 -43.13 -11.15 -48.51
C ASN A 345 -42.37 -11.42 -49.81
N GLU A 346 -42.19 -12.70 -50.15
CA GLU A 346 -41.62 -13.08 -51.43
C GLU A 346 -42.38 -12.47 -52.61
N VAL A 347 -41.65 -12.21 -53.70
CA VAL A 347 -42.21 -11.66 -54.93
C VAL A 347 -41.72 -12.50 -56.11
N GLU A 348 -42.63 -13.28 -56.69
CA GLU A 348 -42.36 -14.04 -57.90
C GLU A 348 -42.34 -13.17 -59.17
N PRO A 349 -41.45 -13.45 -60.15
CA PRO A 349 -40.50 -14.57 -60.18
C PRO A 349 -39.18 -14.25 -59.45
N ASN A 350 -38.73 -15.13 -58.55
CA ASN A 350 -37.43 -15.02 -57.87
C ASN A 350 -36.48 -16.22 -58.13
N ASN A 351 -36.73 -16.94 -59.23
CA ASN A 351 -36.19 -18.27 -59.54
C ASN A 351 -34.67 -18.37 -59.86
N SER A 352 -33.89 -17.31 -59.63
CA SER A 352 -32.45 -17.24 -59.91
C SER A 352 -31.76 -16.12 -59.13
N SER A 353 -30.45 -16.16 -58.98
CA SER A 353 -29.70 -15.07 -58.33
C SER A 353 -29.84 -13.71 -59.04
N ALA A 354 -30.12 -13.69 -60.34
CA ALA A 354 -30.39 -12.47 -61.10
C ALA A 354 -31.78 -11.86 -60.83
N THR A 355 -32.71 -12.66 -60.33
CA THR A 355 -34.10 -12.26 -60.00
C THR A 355 -34.36 -12.31 -58.50
N ALA A 356 -33.32 -12.47 -57.69
CA ALA A 356 -33.45 -12.68 -56.26
C ALA A 356 -34.20 -11.54 -55.58
N ASN A 357 -35.08 -11.87 -54.63
CA ASN A 357 -35.72 -10.86 -53.79
C ASN A 357 -34.70 -10.25 -52.81
N GLY A 358 -34.67 -8.92 -52.69
CA GLY A 358 -33.69 -8.20 -51.86
C GLY A 358 -32.97 -7.07 -52.62
N PRO A 359 -31.83 -6.56 -52.11
CA PRO A 359 -31.07 -7.12 -51.00
C PRO A 359 -31.64 -6.75 -49.62
N LEU A 360 -31.83 -7.75 -48.77
CA LEU A 360 -32.31 -7.65 -47.40
C LEU A 360 -31.19 -7.21 -46.44
N ALA A 361 -31.54 -6.57 -45.32
CA ALA A 361 -30.58 -6.31 -44.25
C ALA A 361 -30.33 -7.59 -43.40
N VAL A 362 -29.17 -7.66 -42.73
CA VAL A 362 -28.93 -8.69 -41.71
C VAL A 362 -29.94 -8.50 -40.58
N GLY A 363 -30.61 -9.59 -40.16
CA GLY A 363 -31.69 -9.55 -39.18
C GLY A 363 -33.08 -9.66 -39.81
N ALA A 364 -33.22 -9.31 -41.08
CA ALA A 364 -34.49 -9.43 -41.81
C ALA A 364 -34.95 -10.88 -41.92
N LYS A 365 -36.26 -11.08 -41.83
CA LYS A 365 -36.92 -12.38 -42.04
C LYS A 365 -37.75 -12.34 -43.32
N VAL A 366 -37.86 -13.47 -43.99
CA VAL A 366 -38.71 -13.62 -45.18
C VAL A 366 -39.86 -14.57 -44.86
N CYS A 367 -41.05 -14.26 -45.35
CA CYS A 367 -42.19 -15.15 -45.43
C CYS A 367 -42.38 -15.57 -46.89
N ALA A 368 -42.26 -16.87 -47.14
CA ALA A 368 -42.16 -17.43 -48.49
C ALA A 368 -42.86 -18.80 -48.59
N ALA A 369 -43.04 -19.32 -49.80
CA ALA A 369 -43.68 -20.58 -50.10
C ALA A 369 -43.13 -21.18 -51.39
N ILE A 370 -42.84 -22.49 -51.38
CA ILE A 370 -42.36 -23.20 -52.57
C ILE A 370 -43.58 -23.68 -53.36
N THR A 371 -43.95 -22.94 -54.40
CA THR A 371 -45.12 -23.25 -55.23
C THR A 371 -45.02 -22.67 -56.64
N PRO A 372 -44.88 -23.52 -57.68
CA PRO A 372 -45.16 -24.97 -57.72
C PRO A 372 -44.01 -25.84 -57.17
N ALA A 373 -44.13 -27.18 -57.22
CA ALA A 373 -43.17 -28.12 -56.63
C ALA A 373 -41.71 -28.05 -57.17
N VAL A 374 -41.45 -27.21 -58.17
CA VAL A 374 -40.12 -27.02 -58.79
C VAL A 374 -39.58 -25.60 -58.57
N ASP A 375 -40.22 -24.86 -57.69
CA ASP A 375 -39.93 -23.45 -57.41
C ASP A 375 -38.61 -23.30 -56.64
N LEU A 376 -37.81 -22.32 -57.06
CA LEU A 376 -36.48 -22.09 -56.50
C LEU A 376 -36.39 -20.67 -55.96
N ASP A 377 -36.51 -20.50 -54.67
CA ASP A 377 -36.61 -19.15 -54.13
C ASP A 377 -35.22 -18.57 -53.87
N PHE A 378 -34.82 -17.55 -54.65
CA PHE A 378 -33.58 -16.82 -54.38
C PHE A 378 -33.84 -15.53 -53.61
N PHE A 379 -33.08 -15.36 -52.54
CA PHE A 379 -33.01 -14.12 -51.76
C PHE A 379 -31.59 -13.59 -51.77
N SER A 380 -31.44 -12.27 -51.69
CA SER A 380 -30.14 -11.61 -51.49
C SER A 380 -30.14 -10.81 -50.19
N PHE A 381 -28.99 -10.69 -49.53
CA PHE A 381 -28.81 -9.86 -48.35
C PHE A 381 -27.46 -9.15 -48.34
N VAL A 382 -27.38 -7.98 -47.70
CA VAL A 382 -26.13 -7.21 -47.57
C VAL A 382 -25.47 -7.53 -46.24
N LEU A 383 -24.24 -8.02 -46.29
CA LEU A 383 -23.35 -8.08 -45.14
C LEU A 383 -22.52 -6.76 -45.12
N PRO A 384 -22.79 -5.83 -44.18
CA PRO A 384 -22.26 -4.46 -44.25
C PRO A 384 -20.75 -4.38 -43.94
N THR A 385 -20.26 -5.22 -43.04
CA THR A 385 -18.84 -5.36 -42.67
C THR A 385 -18.49 -6.84 -42.59
N ALA A 386 -17.21 -7.20 -42.39
CA ALA A 386 -16.88 -8.62 -42.30
C ALA A 386 -17.53 -9.29 -41.08
N GLY A 387 -17.96 -10.54 -41.22
CA GLY A 387 -18.68 -11.24 -40.15
C GLY A 387 -18.98 -12.70 -40.42
N ASP A 388 -19.53 -13.36 -39.41
CA ASP A 388 -19.95 -14.76 -39.45
C ASP A 388 -21.41 -14.87 -39.85
N ILE A 389 -21.72 -15.61 -40.92
CA ILE A 389 -23.09 -15.70 -41.47
C ILE A 389 -23.81 -16.92 -40.88
N THR A 390 -25.07 -16.74 -40.44
CA THR A 390 -26.02 -17.80 -40.12
C THR A 390 -27.28 -17.65 -40.96
N VAL A 391 -27.69 -18.70 -41.64
CA VAL A 391 -28.93 -18.75 -42.43
C VAL A 391 -29.73 -19.97 -42.01
N GLU A 392 -31.01 -19.79 -41.74
CA GLU A 392 -31.90 -20.89 -41.35
C GLU A 392 -33.29 -20.73 -41.93
N THR A 393 -33.91 -21.84 -42.33
CA THR A 393 -35.36 -21.90 -42.54
C THR A 393 -36.07 -22.26 -41.24
N LEU A 394 -37.30 -21.78 -41.10
CA LEU A 394 -38.15 -21.99 -39.93
C LEU A 394 -39.57 -22.31 -40.39
N LEU A 395 -40.38 -22.84 -39.48
CA LEU A 395 -41.83 -22.97 -39.66
C LEU A 395 -42.47 -21.64 -40.06
N GLY A 396 -43.42 -21.67 -41.00
CA GLY A 396 -44.16 -20.48 -41.45
C GLY A 396 -44.82 -19.65 -40.32
N SER A 397 -45.14 -20.29 -39.18
CA SER A 397 -45.67 -19.64 -37.97
C SER A 397 -44.65 -18.81 -37.18
N GLY A 398 -43.35 -18.92 -37.47
CA GLY A 398 -42.29 -18.15 -36.82
C GLY A 398 -41.95 -18.54 -35.38
N LEU A 399 -42.46 -19.68 -34.88
CA LEU A 399 -42.14 -20.20 -33.55
C LEU A 399 -40.88 -21.10 -33.57
N PRO A 400 -39.97 -20.99 -32.58
CA PRO A 400 -38.87 -21.93 -32.42
C PRO A 400 -39.40 -23.32 -32.02
N GLY A 401 -39.01 -24.36 -32.76
CA GLY A 401 -39.43 -25.75 -32.54
C GLY A 401 -38.89 -26.69 -33.61
N THR A 402 -38.99 -28.00 -33.40
CA THR A 402 -38.60 -29.02 -34.40
C THR A 402 -39.47 -28.89 -35.64
N CYS A 403 -38.88 -28.73 -36.82
CA CYS A 403 -39.66 -28.65 -38.04
C CYS A 403 -40.32 -30.00 -38.36
N PRO A 404 -41.63 -30.02 -38.69
CA PRO A 404 -42.34 -31.23 -39.05
C PRO A 404 -41.87 -31.72 -40.43
N SER A 405 -42.03 -33.02 -40.68
CA SER A 405 -41.71 -33.64 -41.97
C SER A 405 -42.51 -33.12 -43.17
N SER A 406 -43.46 -32.19 -42.95
CA SER A 406 -44.23 -31.52 -43.98
C SER A 406 -43.51 -30.31 -44.60
N ILE A 407 -42.34 -29.93 -44.07
CA ILE A 407 -41.48 -28.85 -44.57
C ILE A 407 -40.06 -29.42 -44.59
N ASP A 408 -39.59 -29.91 -45.74
CA ASP A 408 -38.26 -30.50 -45.94
C ASP A 408 -37.44 -29.58 -46.86
N THR A 409 -36.88 -28.52 -46.29
CA THR A 409 -36.18 -27.49 -47.06
C THR A 409 -34.71 -27.84 -47.26
N VAL A 410 -34.11 -27.40 -48.37
CA VAL A 410 -32.67 -27.34 -48.59
C VAL A 410 -32.27 -25.88 -48.77
N ILE A 411 -31.21 -25.44 -48.09
CA ILE A 411 -30.64 -24.11 -48.31
C ILE A 411 -29.25 -24.18 -48.90
N ARG A 412 -28.96 -23.25 -49.81
CA ARG A 412 -27.63 -23.04 -50.38
C ARG A 412 -27.25 -21.58 -50.27
N LEU A 413 -26.12 -21.31 -49.66
CA LEU A 413 -25.54 -19.97 -49.56
C LEU A 413 -24.49 -19.80 -50.67
N TYR A 414 -24.64 -18.73 -51.44
CA TYR A 414 -23.73 -18.34 -52.51
C TYR A 414 -22.98 -17.05 -52.15
N GLY A 415 -21.77 -16.92 -52.69
CA GLY A 415 -20.95 -15.73 -52.56
C GLY A 415 -21.44 -14.53 -53.37
N PRO A 416 -20.68 -13.42 -53.33
CA PRO A 416 -21.11 -12.17 -53.96
C PRO A 416 -21.18 -12.16 -55.49
N ASP A 417 -20.67 -13.19 -56.15
CA ASP A 417 -20.86 -13.41 -57.58
C ASP A 417 -22.25 -14.00 -57.91
N GLY A 418 -23.02 -14.39 -56.90
CA GLY A 418 -24.33 -15.03 -57.06
C GLY A 418 -24.29 -16.43 -57.67
N THR A 419 -23.11 -17.03 -57.79
CA THR A 419 -22.91 -18.33 -58.46
C THR A 419 -22.01 -19.30 -57.71
N THR A 420 -21.04 -18.82 -56.93
CA THR A 420 -20.13 -19.67 -56.16
C THR A 420 -20.81 -20.13 -54.88
N GLU A 421 -21.12 -21.42 -54.77
CA GLU A 421 -21.69 -21.99 -53.55
C GLU A 421 -20.64 -22.03 -52.42
N ILE A 422 -20.97 -21.45 -51.27
CA ILE A 422 -20.14 -21.38 -50.07
C ILE A 422 -20.45 -22.55 -49.13
N ALA A 423 -21.74 -22.82 -48.94
CA ALA A 423 -22.24 -23.87 -48.08
C ALA A 423 -23.64 -24.29 -48.52
N ASN A 424 -24.00 -25.54 -48.24
CA ASN A 424 -25.35 -26.06 -48.39
C ASN A 424 -25.68 -26.92 -47.18
N ASN A 425 -26.97 -26.99 -46.82
CA ASN A 425 -27.45 -27.93 -45.81
C ASN A 425 -28.88 -28.34 -46.11
N ASP A 426 -29.22 -29.59 -45.80
CA ASP A 426 -30.57 -30.18 -45.83
C ASP A 426 -31.06 -30.65 -44.43
N ASN A 427 -30.19 -30.62 -43.42
CA ASN A 427 -30.34 -30.91 -41.97
C ASN A 427 -31.12 -32.17 -41.52
N LYS A 428 -31.77 -32.89 -42.44
CA LYS A 428 -32.66 -34.04 -42.22
C LYS A 428 -32.00 -35.19 -41.46
N ALA A 429 -30.68 -35.37 -41.62
CA ALA A 429 -29.91 -36.39 -40.93
C ALA A 429 -29.98 -36.26 -39.39
N ASN A 430 -30.32 -35.07 -38.87
CA ASN A 430 -30.44 -34.77 -37.45
C ASN A 430 -31.88 -34.84 -36.93
N GLY A 431 -32.85 -35.21 -37.77
CA GLY A 431 -34.28 -35.25 -37.43
C GLY A 431 -34.98 -33.88 -37.48
N ASP A 432 -34.30 -32.85 -38.02
CA ASP A 432 -34.85 -31.52 -38.27
C ASP A 432 -34.96 -31.28 -39.78
N PHE A 433 -36.17 -30.99 -40.26
CA PHE A 433 -36.47 -30.83 -41.68
C PHE A 433 -36.34 -29.36 -42.14
N CYS A 434 -36.08 -28.44 -41.20
CA CYS A 434 -35.62 -27.10 -41.52
C CYS A 434 -34.10 -27.06 -41.62
N SER A 435 -33.64 -26.41 -42.67
CA SER A 435 -32.23 -26.31 -43.00
C SER A 435 -31.56 -25.14 -42.32
N ARG A 436 -30.32 -25.36 -41.86
CA ARG A 436 -29.52 -24.33 -41.17
C ARG A 436 -28.05 -24.39 -41.56
N ILE A 437 -27.49 -23.27 -41.99
CA ILE A 437 -26.05 -23.06 -42.18
C ILE A 437 -25.62 -22.11 -41.08
N ASP A 438 -24.67 -22.53 -40.24
CA ASP A 438 -24.15 -21.71 -39.14
C ASP A 438 -22.62 -21.84 -39.02
N PRO A 439 -21.93 -20.88 -38.38
CA PRO A 439 -20.48 -20.86 -38.28
C PRO A 439 -19.89 -22.04 -37.51
N VAL A 440 -20.64 -22.67 -36.60
CA VAL A 440 -20.17 -23.81 -35.80
C VAL A 440 -20.10 -25.06 -36.68
N SER A 441 -21.18 -25.37 -37.37
CA SER A 441 -21.29 -26.56 -38.23
C SER A 441 -20.63 -26.38 -39.62
N HIS A 442 -20.56 -25.15 -40.12
CA HIS A 442 -20.02 -24.81 -41.44
C HIS A 442 -18.91 -23.75 -41.33
N PRO A 443 -17.64 -24.15 -41.12
CA PRO A 443 -16.53 -23.19 -41.03
C PRO A 443 -16.36 -22.30 -42.27
N ALA A 444 -16.88 -22.75 -43.42
CA ALA A 444 -16.90 -22.00 -44.68
C ALA A 444 -17.77 -20.72 -44.64
N VAL A 445 -18.56 -20.47 -43.60
CA VAL A 445 -19.33 -19.21 -43.45
C VAL A 445 -18.76 -18.24 -42.41
N ARG A 446 -17.57 -18.54 -41.87
CA ARG A 446 -16.85 -17.65 -40.94
C ARG A 446 -16.14 -16.52 -41.67
N ASN A 447 -16.01 -15.36 -40.99
CA ASN A 447 -15.20 -14.20 -41.38
C ASN A 447 -15.37 -13.80 -42.85
N ARG A 448 -16.62 -13.81 -43.35
CA ARG A 448 -16.95 -13.44 -44.72
C ARG A 448 -16.77 -11.93 -44.89
N PRO A 449 -16.13 -11.45 -45.96
CA PRO A 449 -15.96 -10.02 -46.20
C PRO A 449 -17.30 -9.33 -46.46
N ALA A 450 -17.34 -8.00 -46.30
CA ALA A 450 -18.50 -7.21 -46.69
C ALA A 450 -18.90 -7.46 -48.15
N GLY A 451 -20.20 -7.57 -48.42
CA GLY A 451 -20.73 -7.83 -49.75
C GLY A 451 -22.19 -8.27 -49.75
N THR A 452 -22.78 -8.36 -50.94
CA THR A 452 -24.10 -8.95 -51.12
C THR A 452 -23.98 -10.45 -51.27
N TYR A 453 -24.71 -11.23 -50.50
CA TYR A 453 -24.72 -12.69 -50.56
C TYR A 453 -26.10 -13.18 -51.01
N TYR A 454 -26.17 -14.41 -51.52
CA TYR A 454 -27.41 -14.97 -52.05
C TYR A 454 -27.74 -16.29 -51.37
N VAL A 455 -29.02 -16.51 -51.05
CA VAL A 455 -29.53 -17.75 -50.49
C VAL A 455 -30.54 -18.33 -51.47
N ARG A 456 -30.40 -19.60 -51.82
CA ARG A 456 -31.44 -20.38 -52.48
C ARG A 456 -32.13 -21.27 -51.45
N VAL A 457 -33.46 -21.28 -51.47
CA VAL A 457 -34.29 -22.22 -50.73
C VAL A 457 -35.06 -23.08 -51.73
N GLU A 458 -35.08 -24.39 -51.52
CA GLU A 458 -35.82 -25.35 -52.34
C GLU A 458 -36.39 -26.48 -51.48
N ASP A 459 -37.34 -27.23 -52.02
CA ASP A 459 -37.81 -28.48 -51.42
C ASP A 459 -36.76 -29.59 -51.64
N TRP A 460 -36.60 -30.49 -50.67
CA TRP A 460 -35.73 -31.64 -50.82
C TRP A 460 -36.22 -32.56 -51.94
N GLY A 461 -35.43 -32.68 -53.00
CA GLY A 461 -35.80 -33.45 -54.19
C GLY A 461 -36.57 -32.65 -55.24
N ASN A 462 -36.98 -31.41 -54.90
CA ASN A 462 -37.69 -30.48 -55.76
C ASN A 462 -38.92 -31.13 -56.44
N ASP A 463 -39.71 -31.84 -55.63
CA ASP A 463 -40.83 -32.66 -56.10
C ASP A 463 -42.14 -32.43 -55.32
N THR A 464 -42.12 -31.61 -54.25
CA THR A 464 -43.29 -31.22 -53.48
C THR A 464 -43.40 -29.70 -53.25
N THR A 465 -44.61 -29.25 -52.91
CA THR A 465 -44.88 -27.84 -52.56
C THR A 465 -44.76 -27.63 -51.06
N ILE A 466 -44.14 -26.53 -50.64
CA ILE A 466 -44.12 -26.08 -49.24
C ILE A 466 -45.04 -24.87 -49.12
N ALA A 467 -46.19 -25.06 -48.46
CA ALA A 467 -47.24 -24.03 -48.39
C ALA A 467 -46.81 -22.73 -47.68
N SER A 468 -45.84 -22.81 -46.77
CA SER A 468 -45.20 -21.64 -46.17
C SER A 468 -43.95 -22.05 -45.38
N TYR A 469 -42.88 -21.29 -45.52
CA TYR A 469 -41.69 -21.31 -44.67
C TYR A 469 -41.25 -19.88 -44.34
N ARG A 470 -40.34 -19.75 -43.35
CA ARG A 470 -39.65 -18.49 -43.08
C ARG A 470 -38.16 -18.64 -43.28
N LEU A 471 -37.52 -17.65 -43.89
CA LEU A 471 -36.06 -17.55 -43.95
C LEU A 471 -35.58 -16.54 -42.91
N SER A 472 -34.53 -16.88 -42.16
CA SER A 472 -33.87 -15.97 -41.22
C SER A 472 -32.40 -15.87 -41.56
N VAL A 473 -31.91 -14.64 -41.74
CA VAL A 473 -30.49 -14.33 -41.95
C VAL A 473 -29.96 -13.54 -40.76
N LYS A 474 -28.93 -14.07 -40.11
CA LYS A 474 -28.21 -13.42 -39.01
C LYS A 474 -26.73 -13.35 -39.38
N ALA A 475 -26.04 -12.32 -38.91
CA ALA A 475 -24.59 -12.27 -39.00
C ALA A 475 -24.01 -11.51 -37.82
N THR A 476 -22.80 -11.87 -37.42
CA THR A 476 -21.99 -10.94 -36.62
C THR A 476 -21.53 -9.79 -37.50
N VAL A 477 -21.30 -8.63 -36.90
CA VAL A 477 -20.94 -7.42 -37.65
C VAL A 477 -19.72 -6.80 -37.01
N CYS A 478 -18.58 -6.94 -37.66
CA CYS A 478 -17.38 -6.31 -37.15
C CYS A 478 -17.41 -4.77 -37.26
N GLY A 479 -16.91 -4.11 -36.23
CA GLY A 479 -16.89 -2.67 -36.07
C GLY A 479 -18.14 -2.13 -35.38
N ASN A 480 -18.88 -2.97 -34.65
CA ASN A 480 -20.15 -2.62 -34.00
C ASN A 480 -20.03 -2.31 -32.49
N GLY A 481 -18.81 -2.31 -31.94
CA GLY A 481 -18.51 -2.09 -30.52
C GLY A 481 -18.38 -3.38 -29.71
N ILE A 482 -18.59 -4.56 -30.31
CA ILE A 482 -18.70 -5.85 -29.61
C ILE A 482 -17.85 -6.90 -30.33
N VAL A 483 -17.02 -7.64 -29.58
CA VAL A 483 -16.31 -8.82 -30.13
C VAL A 483 -17.24 -10.03 -30.01
N GLU A 484 -17.72 -10.55 -31.13
CA GLU A 484 -18.70 -11.65 -31.18
C GLU A 484 -18.36 -12.73 -32.22
N GLY A 485 -19.00 -13.90 -32.10
CA GLY A 485 -18.74 -15.03 -33.00
C GLY A 485 -17.27 -15.47 -33.02
N THR A 486 -16.65 -15.48 -34.20
CA THR A 486 -15.23 -15.84 -34.38
C THR A 486 -14.27 -14.65 -34.48
N GLU A 487 -14.73 -13.44 -34.15
CA GLU A 487 -13.91 -12.23 -34.11
C GLU A 487 -12.80 -12.32 -33.04
N LYS A 488 -11.67 -11.67 -33.32
CA LYS A 488 -10.55 -11.49 -32.37
C LYS A 488 -10.34 -10.03 -31.99
N CYS A 489 -10.96 -9.13 -32.74
CA CYS A 489 -11.01 -7.69 -32.53
C CYS A 489 -12.24 -7.17 -33.28
N ASP A 490 -12.75 -6.01 -32.86
CA ASP A 490 -14.00 -5.43 -33.38
C ASP A 490 -13.69 -4.19 -34.26
N GLY A 491 -12.91 -4.42 -35.31
CA GLY A 491 -12.49 -3.37 -36.24
C GLY A 491 -11.48 -2.37 -35.65
N GLY A 492 -11.29 -1.26 -36.35
CA GLY A 492 -10.37 -0.20 -35.94
C GLY A 492 -8.87 -0.52 -36.15
N PRO A 493 -7.97 0.40 -35.74
CA PRO A 493 -6.53 0.25 -35.93
C PRO A 493 -5.98 -0.98 -35.18
N GLY A 494 -5.22 -1.83 -35.86
CA GLY A 494 -4.68 -3.09 -35.30
C GLY A 494 -5.55 -4.33 -35.58
N CYS A 495 -6.75 -4.12 -36.13
CA CYS A 495 -7.65 -5.16 -36.58
C CYS A 495 -7.58 -5.34 -38.11
N SER A 496 -7.59 -6.58 -38.60
CA SER A 496 -7.65 -6.87 -40.04
C SER A 496 -9.03 -6.54 -40.62
N ALA A 497 -9.14 -6.47 -41.94
CA ALA A 497 -10.42 -6.26 -42.64
C ALA A 497 -11.43 -7.41 -42.44
N THR A 498 -11.01 -8.54 -41.87
CA THR A 498 -11.86 -9.68 -41.49
C THR A 498 -11.90 -9.90 -39.98
N CYS A 499 -11.49 -8.90 -39.21
CA CYS A 499 -11.70 -8.82 -37.77
C CYS A 499 -10.94 -9.88 -36.96
N GLN A 500 -9.77 -10.16 -37.51
CA GLN A 500 -8.71 -10.95 -36.92
C GLN A 500 -7.55 -10.01 -36.55
N LEU A 501 -6.74 -10.37 -35.55
CA LEU A 501 -5.55 -9.58 -35.20
C LEU A 501 -4.59 -9.53 -36.40
N ALA A 502 -4.16 -8.33 -36.81
CA ALA A 502 -3.10 -8.19 -37.81
C ALA A 502 -1.77 -8.71 -37.26
N SER A 503 -0.87 -9.22 -38.11
CA SER A 503 0.50 -9.55 -37.67
C SER A 503 1.17 -8.30 -37.09
N PRO A 504 1.66 -8.33 -35.83
CA PRO A 504 2.21 -7.14 -35.19
C PRO A 504 3.41 -6.58 -35.99
N GLY A 505 3.42 -5.28 -36.23
CA GLY A 505 4.57 -4.54 -36.76
C GLY A 505 5.62 -4.26 -35.68
N PRO A 506 6.75 -3.59 -36.02
CA PRO A 506 7.80 -3.27 -35.05
C PRO A 506 7.26 -2.49 -33.83
N GLY A 507 7.56 -2.98 -32.63
CA GLY A 507 7.16 -2.38 -31.36
C GLY A 507 5.70 -2.63 -30.97
N GLN A 508 4.95 -3.44 -31.71
CA GLN A 508 3.51 -3.65 -31.48
C GLN A 508 3.20 -4.86 -30.58
N SER A 509 4.19 -5.71 -30.29
CA SER A 509 4.09 -6.86 -29.39
C SER A 509 5.44 -7.13 -28.71
N LEU A 510 5.45 -7.96 -27.67
CA LEU A 510 6.69 -8.39 -26.99
C LEU A 510 7.65 -9.02 -28.00
N ALA A 511 7.13 -9.87 -28.90
CA ALA A 511 7.93 -10.55 -29.92
C ALA A 511 8.48 -9.62 -31.01
N THR A 512 7.91 -8.42 -31.17
CA THR A 512 8.33 -7.43 -32.18
C THR A 512 8.97 -6.20 -31.56
N ALA A 513 9.31 -6.25 -30.27
CA ALA A 513 9.90 -5.16 -29.52
C ALA A 513 11.09 -4.51 -30.24
N THR A 514 11.05 -3.19 -30.40
CA THR A 514 12.15 -2.47 -31.07
C THR A 514 13.31 -2.20 -30.12
N PRO A 515 14.58 -2.23 -30.57
CA PRO A 515 15.70 -1.86 -29.70
C PRO A 515 15.52 -0.44 -29.16
N PHE A 516 15.68 -0.24 -27.85
CA PHE A 516 15.58 1.07 -27.22
C PHE A 516 16.68 1.99 -27.78
N PRO A 517 16.32 3.11 -28.45
CA PRO A 517 17.28 3.93 -29.18
C PRO A 517 18.00 4.97 -28.31
N GLY A 518 17.72 5.01 -27.00
CA GLY A 518 18.07 6.12 -26.11
C GLY A 518 16.89 7.09 -25.93
N CYS A 519 17.11 8.18 -25.21
CA CYS A 519 16.08 9.19 -24.96
C CYS A 519 15.68 9.95 -26.25
N ASN A 520 14.53 10.62 -26.21
CA ASN A 520 13.76 11.12 -27.36
C ASN A 520 12.98 10.01 -28.11
N ILE A 521 12.47 9.01 -27.38
CA ILE A 521 11.53 8.05 -27.94
C ILE A 521 10.18 8.70 -28.21
N THR A 522 9.43 8.13 -29.17
CA THR A 522 8.04 8.52 -29.45
C THR A 522 7.19 7.25 -29.55
N PRO A 523 6.76 6.67 -28.41
CA PRO A 523 5.88 5.50 -28.40
C PRO A 523 4.60 5.80 -29.18
N ASN A 524 4.36 5.06 -30.26
CA ASN A 524 3.29 5.35 -31.21
C ASN A 524 2.52 4.10 -31.66
N SER A 525 2.69 2.99 -30.96
CA SER A 525 1.97 1.76 -31.27
C SER A 525 0.49 1.96 -30.95
N ASN A 526 -0.36 1.69 -31.94
CA ASN A 526 -1.80 1.59 -31.78
C ASN A 526 -2.27 0.14 -31.54
N ALA A 527 -1.34 -0.82 -31.49
CA ALA A 527 -1.66 -2.22 -31.25
C ALA A 527 -1.82 -2.48 -29.75
N ARG A 528 -2.77 -3.36 -29.42
CA ARG A 528 -3.07 -3.78 -28.05
C ARG A 528 -2.81 -5.27 -27.87
N VAL A 529 -1.54 -5.66 -28.04
CA VAL A 529 -1.05 -7.05 -27.98
C VAL A 529 -0.07 -7.19 -26.80
N ASP A 530 -0.10 -8.35 -26.15
CA ASP A 530 0.71 -8.68 -24.95
C ASP A 530 0.49 -7.70 -23.78
N VAL A 531 -0.71 -7.11 -23.64
CA VAL A 531 -0.98 -6.01 -22.71
C VAL A 531 -0.60 -6.36 -21.26
N PRO A 532 0.29 -5.59 -20.61
CA PRO A 532 0.66 -5.79 -19.22
C PRO A 532 -0.52 -5.61 -18.26
N SER A 533 -0.41 -6.24 -17.08
CA SER A 533 -1.51 -6.35 -16.11
C SER A 533 -2.03 -5.00 -15.58
N CYS A 534 -1.15 -3.99 -15.49
CA CYS A 534 -1.44 -2.68 -14.91
C CYS A 534 -1.82 -1.61 -15.95
N PHE A 535 -1.95 -1.97 -17.23
CA PHE A 535 -2.24 -1.01 -18.29
C PHE A 535 -3.75 -0.73 -18.38
N PRO A 536 -4.16 0.50 -18.73
CA PRO A 536 -5.57 0.84 -18.87
C PRO A 536 -6.28 -0.04 -19.93
N GLN A 537 -7.60 -0.17 -19.81
CA GLN A 537 -8.43 -0.96 -20.73
C GLN A 537 -8.46 -0.39 -22.15
N VAL A 538 -8.01 0.86 -22.32
CA VAL A 538 -7.97 1.60 -23.59
C VAL A 538 -6.53 2.07 -23.89
N GLY A 539 -6.23 2.28 -25.17
CA GLY A 539 -4.89 2.70 -25.61
C GLY A 539 -4.03 1.55 -26.17
N GLY A 540 -2.93 1.92 -26.84
CA GLY A 540 -1.97 0.98 -27.42
C GLY A 540 -0.80 0.67 -26.49
N VAL A 541 0.00 -0.32 -26.86
CA VAL A 541 1.22 -0.72 -26.14
C VAL A 541 2.40 -0.68 -27.10
N HIS A 542 3.42 0.12 -26.77
CA HIS A 542 4.67 0.13 -27.52
C HIS A 542 5.75 -0.63 -26.75
N TRP A 543 6.40 -1.59 -27.44
CA TRP A 543 7.40 -2.47 -26.86
C TRP A 543 8.82 -2.09 -27.29
N TYR A 544 9.70 -1.93 -26.30
CA TYR A 544 11.13 -1.77 -26.46
C TYR A 544 11.90 -2.99 -25.92
N SER A 545 13.06 -3.28 -26.50
CA SER A 545 14.05 -4.20 -25.95
C SER A 545 15.31 -3.44 -25.53
N TYR A 546 15.91 -3.84 -24.41
CA TYR A 546 17.11 -3.22 -23.88
C TYR A 546 18.11 -4.30 -23.45
N SER A 547 19.33 -4.25 -23.99
CA SER A 547 20.41 -5.14 -23.59
C SER A 547 21.16 -4.57 -22.39
N THR A 548 21.13 -5.30 -21.29
CA THR A 548 21.82 -4.96 -20.05
C THR A 548 23.30 -5.35 -20.17
N GLY A 549 24.22 -4.42 -19.90
CA GLY A 549 25.66 -4.72 -19.79
C GLY A 549 25.99 -5.32 -18.43
N ASN A 550 25.47 -4.70 -17.37
CA ASN A 550 25.42 -5.20 -16.00
C ASN A 550 23.94 -5.41 -15.63
N GLY A 551 23.64 -6.29 -14.67
CA GLY A 551 22.25 -6.57 -14.27
C GLY A 551 21.46 -5.27 -14.03
N LEU A 552 20.23 -5.20 -14.52
CA LEU A 552 19.37 -4.03 -14.30
C LEU A 552 19.07 -3.94 -12.80
N LEU A 553 19.09 -2.73 -12.26
CA LEU A 553 18.73 -2.44 -10.87
C LEU A 553 17.39 -1.73 -10.83
N SER A 554 17.24 -0.69 -11.64
CA SER A 554 15.98 0.04 -11.75
C SER A 554 15.71 0.62 -13.12
N LEU A 555 14.43 0.80 -13.40
CA LEU A 555 13.92 1.53 -14.56
C LEU A 555 13.07 2.71 -14.08
N THR A 556 13.34 3.90 -14.61
CA THR A 556 12.56 5.13 -14.39
C THR A 556 12.23 5.83 -15.71
N ALA A 557 11.27 6.75 -15.69
CA ALA A 557 10.92 7.59 -16.84
C ALA A 557 10.94 9.07 -16.48
N ASN A 558 11.01 9.93 -17.50
CA ASN A 558 11.04 11.38 -17.35
C ASN A 558 9.67 12.04 -17.16
N ALA A 559 8.58 11.27 -17.28
CA ALA A 559 7.22 11.74 -17.14
C ALA A 559 6.33 10.62 -16.58
N ALA A 560 5.22 10.99 -15.95
CA ALA A 560 4.24 10.04 -15.43
C ALA A 560 3.62 9.19 -16.55
N GLY A 561 3.43 7.90 -16.28
CA GLY A 561 2.78 6.99 -17.20
C GLY A 561 3.06 5.51 -16.92
N ALA A 562 2.20 4.66 -17.47
CA ALA A 562 2.24 3.23 -17.23
C ALA A 562 3.39 2.56 -18.00
N VAL A 563 4.23 1.83 -17.26
CA VAL A 563 5.38 1.09 -17.78
C VAL A 563 5.43 -0.29 -17.14
N ALA A 564 5.75 -1.30 -17.93
CA ALA A 564 5.98 -2.66 -17.44
C ALA A 564 7.33 -3.19 -17.91
N LEU A 565 8.00 -3.96 -17.06
CA LEU A 565 9.30 -4.58 -17.32
C LEU A 565 9.14 -6.09 -17.39
N TYR A 566 9.75 -6.70 -18.39
CA TYR A 566 9.70 -8.13 -18.68
C TYR A 566 11.09 -8.72 -18.85
N ASN A 567 11.28 -9.98 -18.45
CA ASN A 567 12.53 -10.70 -18.64
C ASN A 567 12.63 -11.31 -20.05
N ASN A 568 13.77 -11.94 -20.35
CA ASN A 568 14.05 -12.53 -21.66
C ASN A 568 13.17 -13.75 -22.03
N VAL A 569 12.42 -14.31 -21.09
CA VAL A 569 11.48 -15.42 -21.31
C VAL A 569 10.01 -14.98 -21.33
N GLY A 570 9.76 -13.67 -21.24
CA GLY A 570 8.41 -13.07 -21.33
C GLY A 570 7.63 -13.07 -20.02
N GLU A 571 8.30 -13.18 -18.88
CA GLU A 571 7.68 -13.03 -17.55
C GLU A 571 7.71 -11.56 -17.11
N GLU A 572 6.59 -11.07 -16.58
CA GLU A 572 6.46 -9.71 -16.04
C GLU A 572 7.25 -9.61 -14.72
N LEU A 573 8.32 -8.80 -14.73
CA LEU A 573 9.14 -8.51 -13.55
C LEU A 573 8.52 -7.42 -12.66
N GLY A 574 7.69 -6.55 -13.26
CA GLY A 574 6.95 -5.52 -12.56
C GLY A 574 6.14 -4.65 -13.51
N CYS A 575 5.06 -4.08 -13.00
CA CYS A 575 4.14 -3.22 -13.75
C CYS A 575 3.67 -2.08 -12.85
N PHE A 576 3.83 -0.83 -13.30
CA PHE A 576 3.44 0.35 -12.54
C PHE A 576 2.57 1.25 -13.42
N PRO A 577 1.38 1.67 -12.92
CA PRO A 577 0.55 2.67 -13.60
C PRO A 577 1.25 4.04 -13.73
N ASP A 578 2.18 4.35 -12.82
CA ASP A 578 3.04 5.53 -12.87
C ASP A 578 4.45 5.19 -12.36
N VAL A 579 5.40 5.09 -13.29
CA VAL A 579 6.81 4.76 -12.99
C VAL A 579 7.60 5.92 -12.36
N THR A 580 7.03 7.13 -12.26
CA THR A 580 7.67 8.26 -11.57
C THR A 580 7.48 8.22 -10.05
N GLN A 581 6.41 7.57 -9.58
CA GLN A 581 6.12 7.41 -8.15
C GLN A 581 6.99 6.34 -7.50
N ALA A 582 7.31 5.29 -8.24
CA ALA A 582 8.16 4.21 -7.77
C ALA A 582 9.02 3.65 -8.92
N PRO A 583 10.35 3.57 -8.77
CA PRO A 583 11.19 2.92 -9.76
C PRO A 583 10.88 1.43 -9.85
N LEU A 584 10.85 0.90 -11.08
CA LEU A 584 10.77 -0.54 -11.34
C LEU A 584 12.07 -1.20 -10.90
N GLY A 585 12.11 -1.83 -9.72
CA GLY A 585 13.29 -2.51 -9.18
C GLY A 585 13.27 -4.01 -9.46
N SER A 586 14.21 -4.52 -10.27
CA SER A 586 14.37 -5.97 -10.46
C SER A 586 15.78 -6.30 -10.90
N LEU A 587 16.45 -7.18 -10.15
CA LEU A 587 17.79 -7.65 -10.49
C LEU A 587 17.75 -8.62 -11.67
N THR A 588 18.28 -8.20 -12.81
CA THR A 588 18.44 -9.09 -13.97
C THR A 588 19.85 -9.64 -14.06
N THR A 589 20.04 -10.73 -14.79
CA THR A 589 21.37 -11.25 -15.08
C THR A 589 22.16 -10.27 -15.95
N ALA A 590 23.46 -10.14 -15.66
CA ALA A 590 24.35 -9.34 -16.51
C ALA A 590 24.43 -9.92 -17.94
N GLY A 591 24.34 -9.05 -18.95
CA GLY A 591 24.37 -9.46 -20.36
C GLY A 591 23.03 -9.96 -20.93
N GLY A 592 21.93 -9.84 -20.18
CA GLY A 592 20.58 -10.23 -20.61
C GLY A 592 19.85 -9.14 -21.40
N THR A 593 18.81 -9.52 -22.15
CA THR A 593 17.86 -8.57 -22.76
C THR A 593 16.60 -8.49 -21.90
N VAL A 594 16.18 -7.29 -21.56
CA VAL A 594 14.88 -7.01 -20.95
C VAL A 594 13.95 -6.38 -21.98
N TYR A 595 12.65 -6.52 -21.76
CA TYR A 595 11.63 -5.88 -22.57
C TYR A 595 10.85 -4.88 -21.73
N VAL A 596 10.50 -3.76 -22.33
CA VAL A 596 9.76 -2.68 -21.68
C VAL A 596 8.53 -2.37 -22.50
N ALA A 597 7.36 -2.45 -21.88
CA ALA A 597 6.12 -1.97 -22.45
C ALA A 597 5.87 -0.54 -21.96
N VAL A 598 5.44 0.34 -22.86
CA VAL A 598 5.02 1.70 -22.56
C VAL A 598 3.60 1.91 -23.09
N ALA A 599 2.69 2.37 -22.23
CA ALA A 599 1.32 2.66 -22.65
C ALA A 599 1.27 3.84 -23.63
N VAL A 600 0.32 3.83 -24.57
CA VAL A 600 0.11 4.89 -25.57
C VAL A 600 -1.37 5.32 -25.53
N PRO A 601 -1.68 6.63 -25.49
CA PRO A 601 -0.77 7.77 -25.55
C PRO A 601 0.03 7.98 -24.26
N THR A 602 1.21 8.60 -24.38
CA THR A 602 2.08 8.90 -23.23
C THR A 602 2.89 10.17 -23.43
N ALA A 603 3.27 10.81 -22.33
CA ALA A 603 4.24 11.91 -22.30
C ALA A 603 5.70 11.41 -22.13
N ILE A 604 5.90 10.10 -21.90
CA ILE A 604 7.22 9.50 -21.73
C ILE A 604 8.01 9.61 -23.03
N ASN A 605 9.12 10.33 -22.97
CA ASN A 605 10.06 10.48 -24.08
C ASN A 605 11.47 9.96 -23.75
N CYS A 606 11.71 9.53 -22.51
CA CYS A 606 12.99 9.05 -22.05
C CYS A 606 12.78 8.00 -20.94
N LEU A 607 13.43 6.85 -21.11
CA LEU A 607 13.52 5.78 -20.12
C LEU A 607 14.98 5.72 -19.63
N THR A 608 15.17 5.64 -18.33
CA THR A 608 16.50 5.53 -17.70
C THR A 608 16.68 4.15 -17.11
N PHE A 609 17.66 3.40 -17.61
CA PHE A 609 18.01 2.06 -17.17
C PHE A 609 19.22 2.12 -16.25
N ASN A 610 18.98 2.14 -14.94
CA ASN A 610 20.05 2.09 -13.95
C ASN A 610 20.50 0.65 -13.80
N GLN A 611 21.74 0.37 -14.17
CA GLN A 611 22.35 -0.94 -14.02
C GLN A 611 23.22 -0.97 -12.76
N MET A 612 23.48 -2.17 -12.26
CA MET A 612 24.44 -2.34 -11.18
C MET A 612 25.84 -1.90 -11.64
N PRO A 613 26.67 -1.33 -10.74
CA PRO A 613 27.99 -0.84 -11.10
C PRO A 613 29.01 -1.96 -11.34
N TYR A 614 28.73 -3.18 -10.88
CA TYR A 614 29.64 -4.34 -11.01
C TYR A 614 29.20 -5.31 -12.11
N THR A 615 30.21 -5.95 -12.70
CA THR A 615 30.04 -6.95 -13.76
C THR A 615 29.83 -8.32 -13.13
N GLY A 616 28.65 -8.93 -13.27
CA GLY A 616 28.44 -10.31 -12.79
C GLY A 616 27.31 -10.53 -11.82
N VAL A 617 26.43 -9.55 -11.65
CA VAL A 617 25.09 -9.75 -11.08
C VAL A 617 24.42 -11.01 -11.67
N GLY A 618 24.05 -11.96 -10.81
CA GLY A 618 23.46 -13.23 -11.23
C GLY A 618 24.43 -14.24 -11.86
N LYS A 619 25.75 -13.97 -11.87
CA LYS A 619 26.77 -15.01 -12.10
C LYS A 619 26.98 -15.80 -10.82
N ASN A 620 27.42 -17.06 -10.97
CA ASN A 620 27.72 -17.90 -9.83
C ASN A 620 28.85 -17.28 -9.00
N ALA A 621 28.64 -17.17 -7.70
CA ALA A 621 29.71 -16.84 -6.76
C ALA A 621 30.85 -17.86 -6.90
N THR A 622 32.09 -17.40 -6.82
CA THR A 622 33.26 -18.25 -7.03
C THR A 622 33.81 -18.71 -5.68
N ASP A 623 33.91 -20.02 -5.48
CA ASP A 623 34.62 -20.59 -4.34
C ASP A 623 36.11 -20.22 -4.44
N ILE A 624 36.64 -19.54 -3.42
CA ILE A 624 38.06 -19.17 -3.38
C ILE A 624 38.94 -20.28 -2.81
N ASN A 625 38.40 -21.48 -2.56
CA ASN A 625 39.11 -22.68 -2.09
C ASN A 625 39.92 -22.42 -0.81
N ILE A 626 39.27 -21.91 0.23
CA ILE A 626 39.85 -21.87 1.57
C ILE A 626 39.65 -23.23 2.23
N THR A 627 40.74 -23.83 2.70
CA THR A 627 40.68 -25.08 3.48
C THR A 627 40.63 -24.73 4.96
N PHE A 628 39.59 -25.18 5.65
CA PHE A 628 39.48 -25.09 7.11
C PHE A 628 40.09 -26.33 7.76
N ASN A 629 40.98 -26.14 8.74
CA ASN A 629 41.57 -27.26 9.49
C ASN A 629 40.49 -27.96 10.33
N THR A 630 39.72 -27.15 11.07
CA THR A 630 38.45 -27.53 11.68
C THR A 630 37.33 -26.85 10.90
N PRO A 631 36.37 -27.59 10.29
CA PRO A 631 35.24 -26.95 9.63
C PRO A 631 34.42 -26.11 10.63
N PRO A 632 34.11 -24.84 10.34
CA PRO A 632 33.26 -24.03 11.20
C PRO A 632 31.87 -24.67 11.27
N THR A 633 31.37 -24.86 12.49
CA THR A 633 30.06 -25.49 12.75
C THR A 633 28.90 -24.50 12.78
N PHE A 634 29.21 -23.21 12.96
CA PHE A 634 28.30 -22.08 12.90
C PHE A 634 29.08 -20.86 12.43
N ASP A 635 28.49 -20.03 11.59
CA ASP A 635 29.03 -18.76 11.16
C ASP A 635 28.22 -17.61 11.75
N TYR A 636 28.87 -16.53 12.15
CA TYR A 636 28.17 -15.32 12.60
C TYR A 636 28.76 -14.08 11.93
N GLY A 637 29.70 -13.40 12.59
CA GLY A 637 30.33 -12.19 12.06
C GLY A 637 31.43 -12.50 11.04
N MET A 638 31.46 -11.75 9.94
CA MET A 638 32.59 -11.70 9.02
C MET A 638 33.00 -10.26 8.76
N THR A 639 34.29 -9.99 8.77
CA THR A 639 34.82 -8.64 8.53
C THR A 639 36.10 -8.68 7.70
N VAL A 640 36.34 -7.61 6.97
CA VAL A 640 37.52 -7.45 6.13
C VAL A 640 38.54 -6.56 6.82
N GLY A 641 39.76 -7.06 6.97
CA GLY A 641 40.90 -6.27 7.40
C GLY A 641 41.75 -5.78 6.21
N ASN A 642 42.86 -5.13 6.54
CA ASN A 642 43.82 -4.66 5.54
C ASN A 642 44.31 -5.79 4.61
N ASN A 643 44.71 -6.92 5.21
CA ASN A 643 45.40 -8.00 4.50
C ASN A 643 44.68 -9.36 4.52
N ALA A 644 43.61 -9.50 5.31
CA ALA A 644 42.92 -10.77 5.53
C ALA A 644 41.42 -10.56 5.74
N ILE A 645 40.67 -11.64 5.61
CA ILE A 645 39.28 -11.74 6.03
C ILE A 645 39.26 -12.52 7.35
N TYR A 646 38.38 -12.09 8.25
CA TYR A 646 38.16 -12.72 9.54
C TYR A 646 36.73 -13.25 9.61
N LEU A 647 36.58 -14.49 10.05
CA LEU A 647 35.30 -15.16 10.26
C LEU A 647 35.22 -15.60 11.72
N GLY A 648 34.13 -15.22 12.39
CA GLY A 648 33.85 -15.59 13.77
C GLY A 648 32.82 -16.71 13.84
N THR A 649 33.04 -17.65 14.76
CA THR A 649 32.07 -18.68 15.14
C THR A 649 31.62 -18.44 16.58
N SER A 650 31.08 -19.45 17.27
CA SER A 650 30.78 -19.36 18.70
C SER A 650 32.01 -19.53 19.59
N THR A 651 33.08 -20.15 19.10
CA THR A 651 34.25 -20.56 19.89
C THR A 651 35.59 -20.18 19.27
N GLU A 652 35.62 -19.85 17.98
CA GLU A 652 36.84 -19.69 17.20
C GLU A 652 36.76 -18.46 16.29
N VAL A 653 37.94 -17.93 15.94
CA VAL A 653 38.10 -16.95 14.86
C VAL A 653 39.04 -17.52 13.82
N TYR A 654 38.60 -17.50 12.58
CA TYR A 654 39.38 -17.90 11.42
C TYR A 654 39.91 -16.69 10.68
N ARG A 655 41.16 -16.76 10.22
CA ARG A 655 41.80 -15.73 9.41
C ARG A 655 42.31 -16.35 8.11
N PHE A 656 42.02 -15.71 6.98
CA PHE A 656 42.45 -16.21 5.66
C PHE A 656 42.67 -15.07 4.65
N PRO A 657 43.49 -15.28 3.61
CA PRO A 657 43.76 -14.25 2.61
C PRO A 657 42.58 -14.04 1.64
N LYS A 658 42.48 -12.83 1.09
CA LYS A 658 41.43 -12.42 0.13
C LYS A 658 41.50 -13.15 -1.23
N THR A 659 42.65 -13.73 -1.56
CA THR A 659 42.95 -14.30 -2.89
C THR A 659 42.65 -15.80 -3.02
N GLY A 660 42.39 -16.51 -1.92
CA GLY A 660 42.04 -17.93 -1.94
C GLY A 660 43.20 -18.92 -2.00
N ASN A 661 42.88 -20.19 -2.28
CA ASN A 661 43.78 -21.37 -2.41
C ASN A 661 44.78 -21.48 -1.25
N SER A 662 44.27 -21.31 -0.03
CA SER A 662 45.06 -21.22 1.19
C SER A 662 44.34 -21.95 2.32
N THR A 663 45.10 -22.36 3.33
CA THR A 663 44.53 -22.90 4.56
C THR A 663 44.24 -21.74 5.51
N SER A 664 43.07 -21.74 6.15
CA SER A 664 42.75 -20.76 7.19
C SER A 664 43.64 -20.95 8.42
N GLU A 665 44.08 -19.86 9.02
CA GLU A 665 44.62 -19.86 10.38
C GLU A 665 43.44 -19.85 11.35
N GLU A 666 43.46 -20.75 12.33
CA GLU A 666 42.42 -20.92 13.34
C GLU A 666 42.96 -20.48 14.69
N PHE A 667 42.18 -19.67 15.40
CA PHE A 667 42.53 -19.16 16.73
C PHE A 667 41.37 -19.45 17.69
N GLY A 668 41.68 -20.16 18.77
CA GLY A 668 40.69 -20.67 19.71
C GLY A 668 41.16 -20.59 21.16
N THR A 669 40.73 -21.58 21.95
CA THR A 669 40.88 -21.58 23.41
C THR A 669 42.32 -21.58 23.90
N ASP A 670 43.24 -22.14 23.12
CA ASP A 670 44.66 -22.27 23.46
C ASP A 670 45.42 -20.95 23.25
N GLU A 671 44.90 -20.08 22.39
CA GLU A 671 45.38 -18.71 22.15
C GLU A 671 44.69 -17.68 23.05
N GLY A 672 44.00 -18.15 24.10
CA GLY A 672 43.34 -17.31 25.10
C GLY A 672 41.95 -16.81 24.67
N VAL A 673 41.43 -17.20 23.51
CA VAL A 673 40.07 -16.88 23.05
C VAL A 673 39.08 -17.75 23.84
N GLN A 674 38.79 -17.38 25.10
CA GLN A 674 37.99 -18.19 26.04
C GLN A 674 36.74 -17.44 26.51
N PHE A 675 35.65 -17.47 25.74
CA PHE A 675 34.28 -17.23 26.21
C PHE A 675 33.29 -17.88 25.24
N SER A 676 32.09 -18.27 25.71
CA SER A 676 31.00 -18.59 24.81
C SER A 676 30.63 -17.33 24.00
N HIS A 677 30.68 -17.43 22.67
CA HIS A 677 30.29 -16.41 21.70
C HIS A 677 31.27 -15.23 21.47
N LEU A 678 32.58 -15.47 21.47
CA LEU A 678 33.55 -14.60 20.78
C LEU A 678 33.45 -14.88 19.28
N GLY A 679 33.16 -13.86 18.47
CA GLY A 679 32.91 -14.02 17.03
C GLY A 679 31.44 -13.86 16.60
N TYR A 680 30.54 -13.56 17.55
CA TYR A 680 29.11 -13.37 17.25
C TYR A 680 28.83 -12.22 16.29
N ASP A 681 29.53 -11.11 16.46
CA ASP A 681 29.67 -10.11 15.41
C ASP A 681 31.09 -9.57 15.47
N LEU A 682 31.69 -9.34 14.31
CA LEU A 682 33.10 -8.98 14.20
C LEU A 682 33.24 -7.69 13.41
N GLN A 683 34.07 -6.77 13.90
CA GLN A 683 34.48 -5.61 13.13
C GLN A 683 35.96 -5.34 13.26
N TYR A 684 36.60 -5.15 12.11
CA TYR A 684 37.96 -4.67 12.04
C TYR A 684 37.95 -3.14 11.96
N ALA A 685 38.48 -2.49 12.99
CA ALA A 685 38.48 -1.05 13.12
C ALA A 685 39.86 -0.55 13.56
N SER A 686 40.48 0.33 12.76
CA SER A 686 41.76 0.97 13.08
C SER A 686 42.88 -0.01 13.53
N GLY A 687 43.02 -1.16 12.88
CA GLY A 687 44.04 -2.16 13.22
C GLY A 687 43.66 -3.11 14.36
N ASN A 688 42.45 -3.01 14.92
CA ASN A 688 41.95 -3.88 15.96
C ASN A 688 40.78 -4.72 15.44
N LEU A 689 40.79 -6.03 15.70
CA LEU A 689 39.63 -6.88 15.49
C LEU A 689 38.82 -6.92 16.78
N ILE A 690 37.63 -6.36 16.74
CA ILE A 690 36.71 -6.26 17.88
C ILE A 690 35.54 -7.20 17.67
N SER A 691 35.18 -7.93 18.72
CA SER A 691 34.01 -8.79 18.78
C SER A 691 33.00 -8.24 19.78
N ALA A 692 31.73 -8.29 19.43
CA ALA A 692 30.65 -8.27 20.41
C ALA A 692 30.49 -9.66 21.03
N SER A 693 30.34 -9.76 22.35
CA SER A 693 30.04 -11.03 23.03
C SER A 693 28.54 -11.24 23.24
N LYS A 694 28.07 -12.48 23.09
CA LYS A 694 26.72 -12.91 23.48
C LYS A 694 26.78 -13.69 24.79
N SER A 695 26.01 -13.31 25.80
CA SER A 695 25.85 -14.12 27.03
C SER A 695 24.48 -14.80 27.02
N ALA A 696 24.43 -16.11 27.23
CA ALA A 696 23.19 -16.89 27.27
C ALA A 696 22.42 -16.76 28.61
N SER A 697 22.94 -16.02 29.60
CA SER A 697 22.36 -16.04 30.95
C SER A 697 22.48 -14.77 31.79
N ALA A 698 23.06 -13.66 31.31
CA ALA A 698 23.07 -12.43 32.11
C ALA A 698 23.29 -11.14 31.29
N SER A 699 22.77 -10.07 31.88
CA SER A 699 22.71 -8.64 31.58
C SER A 699 24.01 -7.89 31.23
N THR A 700 25.03 -8.52 30.64
CA THR A 700 26.35 -7.89 30.41
C THR A 700 27.03 -8.30 29.08
N SER A 701 26.46 -7.92 27.93
CA SER A 701 27.25 -7.95 26.68
C SER A 701 28.46 -7.03 26.76
N ARG A 702 29.57 -7.45 26.15
CA ARG A 702 30.85 -6.72 26.16
C ARG A 702 31.42 -6.58 24.76
N LEU A 703 32.19 -5.51 24.55
CA LEU A 703 33.07 -5.37 23.40
C LEU A 703 34.47 -5.85 23.80
N ILE A 704 35.01 -6.78 23.02
CA ILE A 704 36.28 -7.43 23.31
C ILE A 704 37.15 -7.34 22.06
N ARG A 705 38.35 -6.77 22.20
CA ARG A 705 39.37 -6.90 21.17
C ARG A 705 39.94 -8.31 21.21
N VAL A 706 39.88 -9.02 20.10
CA VAL A 706 40.40 -10.39 19.95
C VAL A 706 41.75 -10.44 19.24
N TYR A 707 42.06 -9.42 18.42
CA TYR A 707 43.35 -9.30 17.73
C TYR A 707 43.77 -7.83 17.57
N ALA A 708 45.07 -7.59 17.68
CA ALA A 708 45.70 -6.28 17.47
C ALA A 708 46.80 -6.39 16.41
N GLU A 709 46.63 -5.69 15.28
CA GLU A 709 47.56 -5.75 14.16
C GLU A 709 48.91 -5.09 14.48
N SER A 710 48.91 -3.99 15.25
CA SER A 710 50.13 -3.25 15.59
C SER A 710 51.16 -4.08 16.36
N SER A 711 50.69 -4.99 17.20
CA SER A 711 51.53 -5.93 17.96
C SER A 711 51.48 -7.36 17.42
N ASN A 712 50.64 -7.62 16.42
CA ASN A 712 50.31 -8.96 15.92
C ASN A 712 50.01 -9.95 17.05
N MET A 713 49.21 -9.52 18.05
CA MET A 713 48.87 -10.33 19.23
C MET A 713 47.41 -10.72 19.21
N TRP A 714 47.15 -11.99 19.55
CA TRP A 714 45.84 -12.55 19.78
C TRP A 714 45.53 -12.58 21.28
N GLY A 715 44.24 -12.50 21.60
CA GLY A 715 43.74 -12.68 22.96
C GLY A 715 42.72 -11.61 23.37
N PRO A 716 41.70 -11.98 24.16
CA PRO A 716 40.60 -11.09 24.54
C PRO A 716 41.09 -9.99 25.48
N THR A 717 40.95 -8.74 25.06
CA THR A 717 41.10 -7.56 25.92
C THR A 717 39.77 -6.82 25.95
N SER A 718 39.25 -6.49 27.15
CA SER A 718 38.06 -5.65 27.27
C SER A 718 38.28 -4.32 26.56
N TRP A 719 37.34 -3.96 25.68
CA TRP A 719 37.39 -2.74 24.88
C TRP A 719 36.43 -1.68 25.38
N ASP A 720 35.29 -2.10 25.94
CA ASP A 720 34.36 -1.22 26.66
C ASP A 720 34.70 -1.17 28.15
N LEU A 721 35.21 -0.03 28.60
CA LEU A 721 35.47 0.23 30.01
C LEU A 721 34.15 0.70 30.66
N THR A 722 33.81 0.17 31.85
CA THR A 722 32.61 0.56 32.62
C THR A 722 31.30 0.57 31.79
N PRO A 723 30.85 -0.58 31.24
CA PRO A 723 29.66 -0.62 30.40
C PRO A 723 28.41 -0.21 31.19
N SER A 724 27.78 0.91 30.81
CA SER A 724 26.51 1.39 31.37
C SER A 724 25.32 0.98 30.50
N TYR A 725 25.37 -0.23 29.95
CA TYR A 725 24.34 -0.75 29.07
C TYR A 725 23.12 -1.18 29.89
N PRO A 726 21.88 -1.07 29.36
CA PRO A 726 20.70 -1.53 30.08
C PRO A 726 20.81 -3.03 30.30
N THR A 727 20.57 -3.48 31.53
CA THR A 727 20.67 -4.89 31.92
C THR A 727 19.67 -5.79 31.16
N SER A 728 18.61 -5.20 30.60
CA SER A 728 17.60 -5.84 29.75
C SER A 728 17.93 -5.85 28.25
N ALA A 729 19.08 -5.29 27.81
CA ALA A 729 19.36 -4.97 26.42
C ALA A 729 20.82 -5.25 25.98
N PRO A 730 21.22 -6.52 25.74
CA PRO A 730 22.58 -6.86 25.31
C PRO A 730 22.94 -6.26 23.94
N PHE A 731 24.23 -5.92 23.74
CA PHE A 731 24.81 -5.66 22.41
C PHE A 731 24.77 -6.93 21.59
N TYR A 732 24.23 -6.81 20.39
CA TYR A 732 24.00 -7.95 19.53
C TYR A 732 24.75 -7.84 18.20
N THR A 733 25.02 -6.60 17.77
CA THR A 733 25.73 -6.31 16.53
C THR A 733 26.53 -5.01 16.66
N ILE A 734 27.64 -4.94 15.93
CA ILE A 734 28.55 -3.81 15.89
C ILE A 734 28.93 -3.47 14.45
N THR A 735 29.23 -2.21 14.21
CA THR A 735 29.75 -1.71 12.94
C THR A 735 30.86 -0.68 13.16
N TYR A 736 31.59 -0.34 12.11
CA TYR A 736 32.60 0.72 12.12
C TYR A 736 32.25 1.72 11.01
N ASP A 737 31.99 2.98 11.39
CA ASP A 737 31.60 4.02 10.44
C ASP A 737 32.81 4.75 9.80
N GLY A 738 34.02 4.27 10.06
CA GLY A 738 35.27 4.90 9.66
C GLY A 738 35.88 5.82 10.72
N ALA A 739 35.14 6.17 11.78
CA ALA A 739 35.63 6.99 12.89
C ALA A 739 35.53 6.27 14.24
N VAL A 740 34.35 5.73 14.56
CA VAL A 740 34.05 5.08 15.84
C VAL A 740 33.39 3.73 15.62
N LEU A 741 33.53 2.85 16.60
CA LEU A 741 32.70 1.64 16.67
C LEU A 741 31.32 2.06 17.13
N ILE A 742 30.30 1.56 16.44
CA ILE A 742 28.91 1.73 16.83
C ILE A 742 28.36 0.35 17.17
N GLY A 743 27.67 0.25 18.30
CA GLY A 743 26.93 -0.95 18.63
C GLY A 743 25.46 -0.65 18.86
N ALA A 744 24.63 -1.64 18.53
CA ALA A 744 23.19 -1.59 18.75
C ALA A 744 22.78 -2.68 19.74
N THR A 745 21.91 -2.30 20.68
CA THR A 745 21.30 -3.24 21.61
C THR A 745 20.12 -3.96 20.98
N ARG A 746 19.74 -5.11 21.54
CA ARG A 746 18.52 -5.82 21.21
C ARG A 746 17.58 -5.77 22.42
N THR A 747 16.34 -5.31 22.23
CA THR A 747 15.32 -5.35 23.28
C THR A 747 14.06 -6.08 22.82
N THR A 748 13.39 -6.76 23.75
CA THR A 748 12.06 -7.33 23.52
C THR A 748 10.93 -6.28 23.63
N GLN A 749 11.27 -5.04 24.02
CA GLN A 749 10.35 -3.93 24.27
C GLN A 749 10.14 -3.02 23.04
N GLY A 750 10.63 -3.40 21.87
CA GLY A 750 10.39 -2.66 20.62
C GLY A 750 11.28 -1.44 20.39
N SER A 751 12.30 -1.19 21.24
CA SER A 751 13.25 -0.09 21.06
C SER A 751 14.71 -0.55 20.93
N VAL A 752 15.52 0.17 20.16
CA VAL A 752 16.96 -0.06 20.00
C VAL A 752 17.73 1.11 20.58
N GLN A 753 18.79 0.82 21.33
CA GLN A 753 19.73 1.82 21.84
C GLN A 753 21.03 1.75 21.05
N PHE A 754 21.58 2.89 20.67
CA PHE A 754 22.85 2.98 19.96
C PHE A 754 23.93 3.56 20.86
N TYR A 755 25.14 3.02 20.76
CA TYR A 755 26.30 3.51 21.50
C TYR A 755 27.51 3.62 20.59
N SER A 756 28.37 4.61 20.86
CA SER A 756 29.68 4.72 20.26
C SER A 756 30.78 4.32 21.23
N VAL A 757 31.84 3.70 20.71
CA VAL A 757 33.07 3.35 21.43
C VAL A 757 34.26 3.70 20.54
N SER A 758 35.38 4.12 21.15
CA SER A 758 36.61 4.42 20.41
C SER A 758 37.08 3.19 19.62
N ALA A 759 37.50 3.39 18.37
CA ALA A 759 38.08 2.34 17.52
C ALA A 759 39.58 2.10 17.80
N THR A 760 40.25 3.04 18.47
CA THR A 760 41.73 3.05 18.61
C THR A 760 42.21 2.70 20.00
N SER A 761 41.36 2.84 21.02
CA SER A 761 41.70 2.53 22.41
C SER A 761 40.48 2.03 23.19
N PRO A 762 40.67 1.22 24.25
CA PRO A 762 39.59 0.91 25.18
C PRO A 762 39.02 2.18 25.81
N GLY A 763 37.71 2.24 26.01
CA GLY A 763 37.06 3.45 26.53
C GLY A 763 35.62 3.22 26.97
N THR A 764 35.03 4.23 27.63
CA THR A 764 33.65 4.17 28.09
C THR A 764 32.67 4.40 26.94
N PRO A 765 31.67 3.53 26.75
CA PRO A 765 30.65 3.71 25.71
C PRO A 765 29.83 4.97 25.91
N VAL A 766 29.56 5.69 24.82
CA VAL A 766 28.77 6.93 24.81
C VAL A 766 27.44 6.65 24.13
N SER A 767 26.32 6.93 24.81
CA SER A 767 24.98 6.78 24.22
C SER A 767 24.81 7.74 23.04
N LEU A 768 24.29 7.21 21.93
CA LEU A 768 23.93 7.97 20.73
C LEU A 768 22.41 8.19 20.63
N GLY A 769 21.62 7.68 21.59
CA GLY A 769 20.17 7.77 21.62
C GLY A 769 19.44 6.46 21.33
N SER A 770 18.10 6.54 21.40
CA SER A 770 17.19 5.41 21.26
C SER A 770 16.20 5.60 20.12
N ASN A 771 15.83 4.51 19.45
CA ASN A 771 14.75 4.50 18.49
C ASN A 771 13.60 3.60 19.00
N PRO A 772 12.36 4.09 19.11
CA PRO A 772 11.25 3.34 19.71
C PRO A 772 10.51 2.44 18.71
N THR A 773 10.91 2.40 17.43
CA THR A 773 10.15 1.73 16.36
C THR A 773 10.78 0.43 15.85
N VAL A 774 11.98 0.09 16.33
CA VAL A 774 12.72 -1.13 15.99
C VAL A 774 13.37 -1.68 17.25
N GLY A 775 13.13 -2.94 17.61
CA GLY A 775 13.64 -3.54 18.86
C GLY A 775 14.49 -4.80 18.70
N TYR A 776 14.18 -5.62 17.69
CA TYR A 776 14.89 -6.89 17.43
C TYR A 776 16.00 -6.70 16.39
N VAL A 777 17.02 -5.91 16.71
CA VAL A 777 18.17 -5.66 15.82
C VAL A 777 19.16 -6.83 15.87
N VAL A 778 19.52 -7.34 14.69
CA VAL A 778 20.39 -8.52 14.49
C VAL A 778 21.51 -8.26 13.47
N GLY A 779 21.54 -7.05 12.89
CA GLY A 779 22.58 -6.58 11.98
C GLY A 779 22.62 -5.06 11.94
N LEU A 780 23.81 -4.49 11.81
CA LEU A 780 24.05 -3.04 11.86
C LEU A 780 25.08 -2.61 10.82
N ALA A 781 24.76 -1.54 10.12
CA ALA A 781 25.70 -0.73 9.35
C ALA A 781 25.43 0.75 9.61
N ALA A 782 26.40 1.62 9.37
CA ALA A 782 26.24 3.05 9.57
C ALA A 782 27.07 3.84 8.57
N ASP A 783 26.53 4.97 8.13
CA ASP A 783 27.27 6.01 7.42
C ASP A 783 27.21 7.33 8.21
N SER A 784 27.66 8.43 7.62
CA SER A 784 27.66 9.75 8.28
C SER A 784 26.27 10.29 8.65
N GLN A 785 25.21 9.82 7.99
CA GLN A 785 23.84 10.36 8.13
C GLN A 785 22.88 9.39 8.80
N TYR A 786 23.05 8.08 8.59
CA TYR A 786 22.06 7.07 8.97
C TYR A 786 22.66 5.86 9.70
N PHE A 787 21.87 5.30 10.60
CA PHE A 787 22.00 3.92 11.05
C PHE A 787 21.11 3.03 10.17
N TYR A 788 21.68 1.94 9.68
CA TYR A 788 20.96 0.89 8.98
C TYR A 788 20.89 -0.34 9.86
N VAL A 789 19.69 -0.86 10.09
CA VAL A 789 19.48 -2.01 10.98
C VAL A 789 18.69 -3.09 10.28
N ALA A 790 19.15 -4.33 10.38
CA ALA A 790 18.40 -5.52 9.99
C ALA A 790 17.71 -6.09 11.23
N GLY A 791 16.41 -6.38 11.14
CA GLY A 791 15.66 -6.86 12.29
C GLY A 791 14.15 -6.78 12.16
N VAL A 792 13.47 -6.67 13.32
CA VAL A 792 12.01 -6.52 13.41
C VAL A 792 11.65 -5.14 13.95
N GLY A 793 10.87 -4.39 13.18
CA GLY A 793 10.27 -3.11 13.56
C GLY A 793 8.75 -3.18 13.65
N SER A 794 8.11 -2.05 13.96
CA SER A 794 6.65 -1.90 14.10
C SER A 794 5.85 -2.36 12.88
N VAL A 795 6.45 -2.26 11.69
CA VAL A 795 5.83 -2.67 10.41
C VAL A 795 6.20 -4.10 9.97
N GLY A 796 6.96 -4.86 10.77
CA GLY A 796 7.39 -6.24 10.49
C GLY A 796 8.91 -6.42 10.34
N LYS A 797 9.34 -7.55 9.75
CA LYS A 797 10.76 -7.84 9.48
C LYS A 797 11.30 -7.05 8.28
N GLY A 798 12.59 -6.74 8.31
CA GLY A 798 13.29 -6.16 7.17
C GLY A 798 14.53 -5.34 7.55
N VAL A 799 14.88 -4.42 6.67
CA VAL A 799 15.99 -3.49 6.85
C VAL A 799 15.41 -2.08 6.99
N PHE A 800 15.88 -1.38 8.01
CA PHE A 800 15.39 -0.06 8.39
C PHE A 800 16.52 0.95 8.38
N ARG A 801 16.16 2.20 8.10
CA ARG A 801 17.02 3.36 8.18
C ARG A 801 16.55 4.29 9.28
N ILE A 802 17.48 4.74 10.12
CA ILE A 802 17.24 5.68 11.23
C ILE A 802 18.21 6.86 11.07
N SER A 803 17.70 8.08 11.23
CA SER A 803 18.53 9.30 11.15
C SER A 803 19.48 9.39 12.33
N ARG A 804 20.78 9.61 12.10
CA ARG A 804 21.74 9.89 13.18
C ARG A 804 21.53 11.26 13.82
N ALA A 805 20.99 12.22 13.05
CA ALA A 805 20.68 13.56 13.55
C ALA A 805 19.40 13.60 14.41
N ASN A 806 18.51 12.60 14.25
CA ASN A 806 17.28 12.47 15.01
C ASN A 806 16.96 10.98 15.21
N VAL A 807 17.61 10.37 16.19
CA VAL A 807 17.55 8.92 16.44
C VAL A 807 16.17 8.46 16.92
N THR A 808 15.40 9.36 17.55
CA THR A 808 14.05 9.10 18.05
C THR A 808 12.98 9.10 16.96
N ALA A 809 13.28 9.65 15.77
CA ALA A 809 12.34 9.65 14.65
C ALA A 809 11.98 8.21 14.21
N PRO A 810 10.75 7.96 13.76
CA PRO A 810 10.35 6.63 13.27
C PRO A 810 11.31 6.08 12.21
N ALA A 811 11.71 4.82 12.38
CA ALA A 811 12.59 4.15 11.42
C ALA A 811 11.84 3.89 10.10
N VAL A 812 12.50 4.19 8.99
CA VAL A 812 11.93 3.96 7.65
C VAL A 812 12.36 2.58 7.17
N ARG A 813 11.40 1.69 6.89
CA ARG A 813 11.72 0.39 6.28
C ARG A 813 12.14 0.58 4.83
N ILE A 814 13.40 0.30 4.52
CA ILE A 814 14.01 0.47 3.19
C ILE A 814 14.08 -0.83 2.39
N ALA A 815 13.91 -1.99 3.03
CA ALA A 815 13.71 -3.27 2.36
C ALA A 815 12.87 -4.22 3.22
N LYS A 816 11.94 -4.94 2.61
CA LYS A 816 11.22 -6.05 3.26
C LYS A 816 12.00 -7.34 3.00
N LEU A 817 12.54 -7.92 4.06
CA LEU A 817 13.37 -9.13 4.01
C LEU A 817 13.02 -10.03 5.19
N GLU A 818 13.06 -11.35 4.97
CA GLU A 818 12.92 -12.33 6.04
C GLU A 818 14.23 -12.41 6.84
N THR A 819 14.45 -11.40 7.68
CA THR A 819 15.58 -11.39 8.60
C THR A 819 15.44 -12.52 9.63
N SER A 820 16.57 -13.14 9.95
CA SER A 820 16.69 -14.13 11.02
C SER A 820 16.49 -13.44 12.38
N THR A 821 16.18 -14.21 13.40
CA THR A 821 16.21 -13.73 14.80
C THR A 821 17.56 -14.00 15.46
N GLN A 822 18.46 -14.70 14.74
CA GLN A 822 19.84 -14.94 15.14
C GLN A 822 20.69 -13.79 14.64
N HIS A 823 21.29 -13.83 13.45
CA HIS A 823 22.17 -12.76 12.94
C HIS A 823 21.84 -12.45 11.47
N ASN A 824 22.12 -11.23 11.04
CA ASN A 824 22.03 -10.83 9.64
C ASN A 824 23.17 -9.87 9.33
N SER A 825 24.23 -10.34 8.67
CA SER A 825 25.33 -9.47 8.27
C SER A 825 24.83 -8.32 7.40
N LEU A 826 25.22 -7.10 7.76
CA LEU A 826 24.80 -5.87 7.11
C LEU A 826 26.03 -5.00 6.89
N VAL A 827 26.29 -4.61 5.64
CA VAL A 827 27.46 -3.80 5.28
C VAL A 827 27.07 -2.71 4.30
N VAL A 828 27.49 -1.47 4.58
CA VAL A 828 27.29 -0.33 3.69
C VAL A 828 28.53 -0.10 2.84
N ASP A 829 28.35 0.07 1.53
CA ASP A 829 29.40 0.54 0.64
C ASP A 829 29.43 2.07 0.67
N ASN A 830 30.41 2.61 1.40
CA ASN A 830 30.58 4.04 1.61
C ASN A 830 31.80 4.62 0.84
N THR A 831 32.29 3.93 -0.20
CA THR A 831 33.52 4.31 -0.91
C THR A 831 33.35 5.46 -1.92
N ASN A 832 32.14 5.67 -2.43
CA ASN A 832 31.83 6.67 -3.48
C ASN A 832 30.44 7.30 -3.29
N ASN A 833 30.20 7.89 -2.10
CA ASN A 833 28.89 8.25 -1.54
C ASN A 833 28.05 6.98 -1.27
N ALA A 834 27.55 6.80 -0.03
CA ALA A 834 26.84 5.59 0.40
C ALA A 834 25.67 5.18 -0.54
N ASN A 835 25.98 4.37 -1.56
CA ASN A 835 25.03 4.08 -2.65
C ASN A 835 24.40 2.71 -2.52
N TYR A 836 25.03 1.79 -1.77
CA TYR A 836 24.57 0.42 -1.64
C TYR A 836 24.70 -0.09 -0.21
N LEU A 837 23.70 -0.87 0.19
CA LEU A 837 23.67 -1.61 1.43
C LEU A 837 23.49 -3.08 1.09
N TYR A 838 24.42 -3.91 1.53
CA TYR A 838 24.40 -5.36 1.32
C TYR A 838 23.92 -6.05 2.59
N VAL A 839 22.97 -6.96 2.44
CA VAL A 839 22.33 -7.66 3.57
C VAL A 839 22.36 -9.15 3.32
N ARG A 840 22.87 -9.95 4.26
CA ARG A 840 22.71 -11.40 4.23
C ARG A 840 21.48 -11.81 5.04
N ALA A 841 20.49 -12.40 4.39
CA ALA A 841 19.23 -12.83 4.99
C ALA A 841 18.73 -14.12 4.38
N ASP A 842 18.30 -15.07 5.22
CA ASP A 842 17.85 -16.41 4.82
C ASP A 842 18.86 -17.17 3.93
N GLY A 843 20.17 -16.92 4.11
CA GLY A 843 21.25 -17.46 3.28
C GLY A 843 21.46 -16.72 1.95
N GLU A 844 20.54 -15.84 1.56
CA GLU A 844 20.66 -15.02 0.37
C GLU A 844 21.43 -13.73 0.66
N THR A 845 22.16 -13.23 -0.33
CA THR A 845 22.85 -11.93 -0.28
C THR A 845 22.07 -10.92 -1.10
N HIS A 846 21.49 -9.91 -0.45
CA HIS A 846 20.66 -8.88 -1.07
C HIS A 846 21.37 -7.54 -1.20
N VAL A 847 20.83 -6.68 -2.07
CA VAL A 847 21.24 -5.28 -2.21
C VAL A 847 20.07 -4.32 -2.03
N VAL A 848 20.33 -3.21 -1.35
CA VAL A 848 19.48 -2.03 -1.33
C VAL A 848 20.28 -0.86 -1.90
N ALA A 849 19.80 -0.27 -2.99
CA ALA A 849 20.42 0.88 -3.62
C ALA A 849 19.85 2.19 -3.10
N SER A 850 20.65 3.26 -3.15
CA SER A 850 20.34 4.58 -2.58
C SER A 850 19.77 4.50 -1.17
N PRO A 851 20.42 3.77 -0.24
CA PRO A 851 19.85 3.48 1.08
C PRO A 851 19.58 4.76 1.88
N GLY A 852 20.31 5.86 1.66
CA GLY A 852 20.06 7.18 2.27
C GLY A 852 19.03 8.08 1.54
N GLY A 853 18.62 7.72 0.32
CA GLY A 853 17.65 8.47 -0.50
C GLY A 853 16.33 7.70 -0.68
N THR A 854 15.83 7.66 -1.91
CA THR A 854 14.71 6.79 -2.32
C THR A 854 15.24 5.36 -2.48
N ALA A 855 15.14 4.57 -1.41
CA ALA A 855 15.71 3.23 -1.37
C ALA A 855 15.05 2.29 -2.38
N ILE A 856 15.87 1.48 -3.05
CA ILE A 856 15.43 0.46 -4.01
C ILE A 856 15.97 -0.88 -3.56
N HIS A 857 15.09 -1.77 -3.10
CA HIS A 857 15.46 -3.16 -2.80
C HIS A 857 15.60 -3.93 -4.12
N GLY A 858 16.84 -4.21 -4.51
CA GLY A 858 17.14 -4.86 -5.80
C GLY A 858 16.83 -6.35 -5.82
N GLY A 859 16.74 -7.01 -4.66
CA GLY A 859 16.62 -8.46 -4.55
C GLY A 859 17.95 -9.14 -4.25
N ALA A 860 18.03 -10.46 -4.45
CA ALA A 860 19.19 -11.28 -4.11
C ALA A 860 20.25 -11.29 -5.22
N LEU A 861 21.45 -10.80 -4.90
CA LEU A 861 22.66 -10.89 -5.73
C LEU A 861 23.17 -12.32 -5.86
N SER A 862 23.02 -13.11 -4.79
CA SER A 862 23.35 -14.52 -4.73
C SER A 862 22.31 -15.22 -3.86
N LYS A 863 21.78 -16.33 -4.37
CA LYS A 863 20.88 -17.23 -3.63
C LYS A 863 21.62 -18.42 -3.01
N LEU A 864 22.95 -18.35 -2.98
CA LEU A 864 23.79 -19.42 -2.48
C LEU A 864 23.91 -19.34 -0.96
N GLY A 865 23.25 -20.28 -0.29
CA GLY A 865 23.20 -20.43 1.16
C GLY A 865 21.86 -20.96 1.63
N THR A 866 21.77 -21.20 2.94
CA THR A 866 20.54 -21.57 3.64
C THR A 866 20.29 -20.61 4.81
N SER A 867 19.14 -20.75 5.48
CA SER A 867 18.73 -19.90 6.60
C SER A 867 19.71 -19.85 7.80
N SER A 868 20.69 -20.75 7.84
CA SER A 868 21.76 -20.80 8.84
C SER A 868 23.05 -20.09 8.44
N ASP A 869 23.25 -19.69 7.19
CA ASP A 869 24.45 -18.97 6.75
C ASP A 869 24.28 -17.45 6.96
N PHE A 870 24.96 -16.88 7.95
CA PHE A 870 24.83 -15.48 8.33
C PHE A 870 25.99 -14.60 7.85
N ALA A 871 27.17 -15.17 7.65
CA ALA A 871 28.43 -14.44 7.55
C ALA A 871 28.65 -13.84 6.16
N MET A 872 28.80 -12.51 6.11
CA MET A 872 29.12 -11.76 4.90
C MET A 872 29.92 -10.51 5.23
N THR A 873 30.87 -10.16 4.37
CA THR A 873 31.54 -8.86 4.39
C THR A 873 31.74 -8.30 2.99
N TYR A 874 32.00 -7.00 2.89
CA TYR A 874 32.28 -6.32 1.62
C TYR A 874 33.67 -5.67 1.70
N ASP A 875 34.53 -5.97 0.72
CA ASP A 875 35.86 -5.41 0.57
C ASP A 875 35.84 -4.20 -0.39
N PRO A 876 35.90 -2.97 0.13
CA PRO A 876 35.89 -1.76 -0.69
C PRO A 876 37.09 -1.63 -1.63
N ALA A 877 38.22 -2.27 -1.30
CA ALA A 877 39.43 -2.19 -2.11
C ALA A 877 39.33 -3.01 -3.41
N THR A 878 38.54 -4.08 -3.40
CA THR A 878 38.41 -5.01 -4.54
C THR A 878 37.01 -5.06 -5.12
N ASN A 879 36.06 -4.33 -4.53
CA ASN A 879 34.62 -4.38 -4.84
C ASN A 879 34.05 -5.81 -4.77
N ALA A 880 34.50 -6.59 -3.78
CA ALA A 880 34.10 -7.98 -3.65
C ALA A 880 33.31 -8.21 -2.36
N ILE A 881 32.21 -8.93 -2.45
CA ILE A 881 31.48 -9.47 -1.32
C ILE A 881 31.99 -10.88 -1.06
N PHE A 882 32.40 -11.13 0.19
CA PHE A 882 32.75 -12.46 0.65
C PHE A 882 31.67 -12.97 1.58
N PHE A 883 31.29 -14.24 1.44
CA PHE A 883 30.32 -14.88 2.31
C PHE A 883 30.62 -16.37 2.46
N LEU A 884 30.10 -16.96 3.53
CA LEU A 884 30.25 -18.38 3.82
C LEU A 884 29.01 -19.17 3.33
N GLU A 885 29.25 -20.40 2.90
CA GLU A 885 28.22 -21.43 2.71
C GLU A 885 28.72 -22.73 3.35
N SER A 886 27.95 -23.32 4.27
CA SER A 886 28.32 -24.59 4.90
C SER A 886 27.47 -25.81 4.53
N GLU A 887 26.18 -25.64 4.29
CA GLU A 887 25.24 -26.75 4.13
C GLU A 887 25.07 -27.23 2.69
N SER A 888 24.84 -26.33 1.73
CA SER A 888 24.63 -26.66 0.31
C SER A 888 25.89 -27.24 -0.32
N ALA A 889 27.06 -26.83 0.19
CA ALA A 889 28.35 -27.36 -0.24
C ALA A 889 28.75 -28.68 0.44
N GLY A 890 28.06 -29.08 1.52
CA GLY A 890 28.40 -30.23 2.37
C GLY A 890 29.66 -30.06 3.22
N VAL A 891 30.37 -28.94 3.06
CA VAL A 891 31.52 -28.47 3.82
C VAL A 891 31.57 -26.95 3.74
N ALA A 892 32.03 -26.27 4.79
CA ALA A 892 32.19 -24.82 4.80
C ALA A 892 33.11 -24.32 3.68
N ARG A 893 32.60 -23.40 2.86
CA ARG A 893 33.31 -22.76 1.74
C ARG A 893 33.14 -21.26 1.79
N ILE A 894 34.20 -20.55 1.38
CA ILE A 894 34.16 -19.10 1.22
C ILE A 894 33.95 -18.78 -0.25
N TYR A 895 32.87 -18.06 -0.50
CA TYR A 895 32.51 -17.58 -1.82
C TYR A 895 32.86 -16.11 -1.96
N ARG A 896 33.34 -15.75 -3.15
CA ARG A 896 33.56 -14.37 -3.58
C ARG A 896 32.59 -14.04 -4.69
N LEU A 897 31.83 -12.98 -4.49
CA LEU A 897 31.03 -12.30 -5.50
C LEU A 897 31.73 -10.98 -5.84
N GLN A 898 32.11 -10.79 -7.11
CA GLN A 898 32.88 -9.64 -7.58
C GLN A 898 32.17 -8.95 -8.73
#